data_AF-A0A6G1J8L3-F1
#
_entry.id   AF-A0A6G1J8L3-F1
#
_cell.length_a   1.000
_cell.length_b   1.000
_cell.length_c   1.000
_cell.angle_alpha   90.00
_cell.angle_beta   90.00
_cell.angle_gamma   90.00
#
_symmetry.space_group_name_H-M   'P 1'
#
loop_
_entity.id
_entity.type
_entity.pdbx_description
1 polymer ?
#
loop_
_entity_poly.entity_id
_entity_poly.type
_entity_poly.pdbx_seq_one_letter_code
_entity_poly.pdbx_strand_id
1 'polypeptide(L)'
;MDPRTWLRDLTPYFLYTLFVATLGPLLFGFHLGELNAPEDVIRCKKKSIVAAAASLPQCIQMTSIEWGVVGSMYTLGGLLGALSAGPAAGKYGRRRTMQLTTIFFIIGPVFEALSPNIGVMAFGRLLSGVGAGASVVVVPIYISEIAPPAERGFFGAFTQIMCNVGILVAQLLGYFLSHDQYWRIILAAGGVIGVAQSLGLLLSVESPKYLADQGNTSQAKRILRKLRGEKFDLDEEISSWGADGADDVNDEEQTLLQEEDDERPAPGKPGREDALSIAQIFHHPDYHKAAIAVIMVMLAQQLSGINSIVMYGVSLLADLLASNSALLNLAVSAINIIVTAGCAPLVDRLGRKTCLLQSLAGMGISSLLLAIGIIKSVPILSAIAVLLFVSSFALGLGPVPFILSAELVGPEAVGATQSIALAANWIATFAVAQFFPLASDVLHGKVYLIFAALSAFFFVFISWYVPETKGKKNADEVWGRERRNGMTNGDAHRNPPPSLLSPAFTPPATPGIATPSHPRPPRSTPVDTSLSSDIPAPYLLEKLPEVECEVRARIPTTTGQEMWLHVYRNNVDTKEHLAIVFGNEIRSQSLDKVRPGETEFDRMTRGAYVGRLYPGRTHSRVEQIKKAAGIPTLPKATPAPQRDAPVIDHANGLLSSSSAASSPTSSEAGDIHPSTSNTDLPLVRIHSECYTGETVWSARCDCGEQLDEAARLMSHPQLSPGGGAIIYLRQEGRGIGLGEKLKAYNLQDLGNDTYEANLLLRHPADARSYGLATAMLMDLGLGGERGIRLLTNNPEKVRAVEGPCREVVVRERVAMVPLAWKTGGREGVRSEEVEKYLSTKIEKFKHMLSQQ
;
A
#
# COMPACT_ATOMS: atom_id res chain seq x y z
N MET A 1 -14.81 10.80 13.87
CA MET A 1 -15.41 9.46 13.69
C MET A 1 -15.95 9.01 15.04
N ASP A 2 -17.19 8.51 15.07
CA ASP A 2 -17.98 8.26 16.28
C ASP A 2 -17.77 6.81 16.77
N PRO A 3 -17.27 6.56 17.99
CA PRO A 3 -16.94 5.20 18.49
C PRO A 3 -18.15 4.26 18.61
N ARG A 4 -19.39 4.76 18.47
CA ARG A 4 -20.62 3.98 18.57
C ARG A 4 -20.99 3.18 17.31
N THR A 5 -20.45 3.52 16.14
CA THR A 5 -20.64 2.72 14.91
C THR A 5 -19.67 1.53 14.83
N TRP A 6 -18.54 1.61 15.53
CA TRP A 6 -17.43 0.64 15.53
C TRP A 6 -17.82 -0.77 16.02
N LEU A 7 -18.58 -0.84 17.12
CA LEU A 7 -18.99 -2.13 17.72
C LEU A 7 -20.13 -2.81 16.96
N ARG A 8 -20.80 -2.13 16.02
CA ARG A 8 -22.01 -2.63 15.35
C ARG A 8 -21.71 -3.59 14.20
N ASP A 9 -20.48 -3.55 13.68
CA ASP A 9 -20.03 -4.34 12.53
C ASP A 9 -19.14 -5.54 12.92
N LEU A 10 -18.89 -5.74 14.22
CA LEU A 10 -18.08 -6.87 14.72
C LEU A 10 -18.96 -8.07 15.08
N THR A 11 -18.63 -9.24 14.52
CA THR A 11 -19.36 -10.48 14.87
C THR A 11 -18.93 -11.00 16.24
N PRO A 12 -19.84 -11.62 17.03
CA PRO A 12 -19.47 -12.31 18.27
C PRO A 12 -18.41 -13.39 18.06
N TYR A 13 -18.43 -14.04 16.90
CA TYR A 13 -17.47 -15.07 16.54
C TYR A 13 -16.05 -14.51 16.30
N PHE A 14 -15.93 -13.33 15.70
CA PHE A 14 -14.67 -12.62 15.60
C PHE A 14 -14.10 -12.28 16.98
N LEU A 15 -14.92 -11.75 17.89
CA LEU A 15 -14.51 -11.42 19.25
C LEU A 15 -14.04 -12.67 20.02
N TYR A 16 -14.75 -13.79 19.88
CA TYR A 16 -14.35 -15.08 20.43
C TYR A 16 -12.97 -15.51 19.91
N THR A 17 -12.78 -15.47 18.60
CA THR A 17 -11.53 -15.88 17.94
C THR A 17 -10.36 -14.99 18.36
N LEU A 18 -10.58 -13.67 18.44
CA LEU A 18 -9.61 -12.70 18.94
C LEU A 18 -9.24 -12.96 20.41
N PHE A 19 -10.22 -13.20 21.27
CA PHE A 19 -10.00 -13.51 22.68
C PHE A 19 -9.17 -14.78 22.86
N VAL A 20 -9.53 -15.87 22.16
CA VAL A 20 -8.79 -17.13 22.24
C VAL A 20 -7.36 -16.98 21.73
N ALA A 21 -7.14 -16.28 20.62
CA ALA A 21 -5.80 -16.04 20.09
C ALA A 21 -4.95 -15.22 21.08
N THR A 22 -5.54 -14.21 21.72
CA THR A 22 -4.83 -13.31 22.65
C THR A 22 -4.52 -13.93 24.03
N LEU A 23 -5.05 -15.11 24.36
CA LEU A 23 -4.59 -15.89 25.52
C LEU A 23 -3.11 -16.27 25.42
N GLY A 24 -2.56 -16.37 24.21
CA GLY A 24 -1.13 -16.61 23.99
C GLY A 24 -0.24 -15.45 24.48
N PRO A 25 -0.43 -14.21 24.02
CA PRO A 25 0.23 -13.02 24.58
C PRO A 25 0.00 -12.86 26.09
N LEU A 26 -1.18 -13.21 26.60
CA LEU A 26 -1.44 -13.24 28.03
C LEU A 26 -0.51 -14.23 28.75
N LEU A 27 -0.37 -15.45 28.24
CA LEU A 27 0.57 -16.44 28.79
C LEU A 27 2.02 -15.99 28.70
N PHE A 28 2.42 -15.30 27.63
CA PHE A 28 3.75 -14.67 27.56
C PHE A 28 3.95 -13.71 28.74
N GLY A 29 3.01 -12.78 28.96
CA GLY A 29 3.11 -11.83 30.07
C GLY A 29 3.04 -12.49 31.45
N PHE A 30 2.20 -13.53 31.59
CA PHE A 30 2.07 -14.31 32.81
C PHE A 30 3.41 -14.94 33.21
N HIS A 31 4.02 -15.71 32.29
CA HIS A 31 5.29 -16.37 32.55
C HIS A 31 6.45 -15.39 32.73
N LEU A 32 6.37 -14.19 32.14
CA LEU A 32 7.36 -13.16 32.37
C LEU A 32 7.33 -12.64 33.83
N GLY A 33 6.15 -12.55 34.45
CA GLY A 33 5.96 -11.99 35.79
C GLY A 33 5.75 -13.00 36.94
N GLU A 34 5.49 -14.27 36.66
CA GLU A 34 5.06 -15.27 37.65
C GLU A 34 6.05 -15.53 38.80
N LEU A 35 7.36 -15.35 38.55
CA LEU A 35 8.39 -15.57 39.56
C LEU A 35 8.69 -14.35 40.43
N ASN A 36 8.17 -13.16 40.09
CA ASN A 36 8.52 -11.90 40.75
C ASN A 36 8.04 -11.86 42.21
N ALA A 37 6.74 -12.03 42.44
CA ALA A 37 6.16 -12.00 43.78
C ALA A 37 6.58 -13.18 44.69
N PRO A 38 6.62 -14.45 44.20
CA PRO A 38 6.99 -15.58 45.05
C PRO A 38 8.51 -15.78 45.21
N GLU A 39 9.37 -14.89 44.69
CA GLU A 39 10.85 -15.05 44.74
C GLU A 39 11.36 -15.44 46.13
N ASP A 40 11.01 -14.65 47.17
CA ASP A 40 11.50 -14.88 48.53
C ASP A 40 11.05 -16.22 49.13
N VAL A 41 9.89 -16.70 48.71
CA VAL A 41 9.31 -17.98 49.18
C VAL A 41 9.98 -19.14 48.45
N ILE A 42 10.14 -19.04 47.13
CA ILE A 42 10.79 -20.07 46.31
C ILE A 42 12.25 -20.24 46.72
N ARG A 43 12.97 -19.14 46.98
CA ARG A 43 14.40 -19.14 47.36
C ARG A 43 14.68 -19.39 48.85
N CYS A 44 13.67 -19.77 49.63
CA CYS A 44 13.80 -20.01 51.08
C CYS A 44 14.26 -18.79 51.92
N LYS A 45 14.10 -17.54 51.44
CA LYS A 45 14.48 -16.34 52.20
C LYS A 45 13.54 -16.07 53.37
N LYS A 46 12.25 -16.37 53.23
CA LYS A 46 11.28 -16.35 54.32
C LYS A 46 11.17 -17.73 54.96
N LYS A 47 11.52 -17.85 56.24
CA LYS A 47 11.29 -19.08 57.03
C LYS A 47 9.80 -19.26 57.21
N SER A 48 9.18 -20.19 56.49
CA SER A 48 7.83 -20.63 56.84
C SER A 48 7.90 -21.76 57.87
N ILE A 49 7.05 -21.66 58.90
CA ILE A 49 7.04 -22.51 60.08
C ILE A 49 6.15 -23.74 59.81
N VAL A 50 6.74 -24.92 60.02
CA VAL A 50 6.14 -26.25 60.26
C VAL A 50 5.33 -26.89 59.12
N ALA A 51 5.93 -27.97 58.62
CA ALA A 51 5.39 -29.24 58.14
C ALA A 51 3.91 -29.32 57.71
N ALA A 52 3.69 -29.75 56.46
CA ALA A 52 2.88 -30.94 56.19
C ALA A 52 3.04 -31.47 54.76
N ALA A 53 3.33 -32.77 54.68
CA ALA A 53 2.76 -33.76 53.76
C ALA A 53 2.69 -33.44 52.25
N ALA A 54 3.82 -33.56 51.55
CA ALA A 54 3.89 -34.08 50.18
C ALA A 54 5.36 -34.37 49.84
N SER A 55 5.64 -35.29 48.92
CA SER A 55 6.97 -35.71 48.46
C SER A 55 7.83 -34.62 47.79
N LEU A 56 7.42 -33.34 47.83
CA LEU A 56 8.06 -32.21 47.16
C LEU A 56 8.59 -31.18 48.17
N PRO A 57 9.73 -30.51 47.88
CA PRO A 57 10.35 -29.57 48.81
C PRO A 57 9.55 -28.26 48.93
N GLN A 58 9.58 -27.67 50.15
CA GLN A 58 8.83 -26.45 50.46
C GLN A 58 9.35 -25.21 49.71
N CYS A 59 10.65 -25.17 49.50
CA CYS A 59 11.36 -24.13 48.78
C CYS A 59 12.64 -24.75 48.21
N ILE A 60 13.28 -24.08 47.26
CA ILE A 60 14.49 -24.54 46.59
C ILE A 60 15.61 -23.56 46.98
N GLN A 61 16.67 -24.06 47.62
CA GLN A 61 17.82 -23.22 47.98
C GLN A 61 18.54 -22.78 46.71
N MET A 62 18.65 -21.46 46.50
CA MET A 62 19.21 -20.89 45.27
C MET A 62 19.96 -19.59 45.54
N THR A 63 21.18 -19.51 45.03
CA THR A 63 21.95 -18.26 44.90
C THR A 63 21.30 -17.33 43.87
N SER A 64 21.69 -16.05 43.87
CA SER A 64 21.12 -15.08 42.92
C SER A 64 21.51 -15.36 41.46
N ILE A 65 22.65 -16.03 41.24
CA ILE A 65 23.07 -16.49 39.92
C ILE A 65 22.17 -17.64 39.45
N GLU A 66 21.91 -18.63 40.31
CA GLU A 66 21.02 -19.76 39.98
C GLU A 66 19.56 -19.30 39.76
N TRP A 67 19.10 -18.31 40.51
CA TRP A 67 17.81 -17.65 40.27
C TRP A 67 17.77 -16.95 38.91
N GLY A 68 18.86 -16.25 38.56
CA GLY A 68 19.05 -15.68 37.23
C GLY A 68 18.98 -16.73 36.13
N VAL A 69 19.55 -17.93 36.33
CA VAL A 69 19.47 -19.06 35.38
C VAL A 69 18.04 -19.51 35.16
N VAL A 70 17.25 -19.67 36.22
CA VAL A 70 15.82 -20.03 36.11
C VAL A 70 15.02 -18.95 35.36
N GLY A 71 15.33 -17.69 35.61
CA GLY A 71 14.74 -16.55 34.88
C GLY A 71 15.12 -16.55 33.40
N SER A 72 16.40 -16.76 33.10
CA SER A 72 16.95 -16.66 31.75
C SER A 72 16.62 -17.88 30.86
N MET A 73 16.42 -19.07 31.41
CA MET A 73 15.97 -20.23 30.62
C MET A 73 14.62 -20.00 29.92
N TYR A 74 13.70 -19.25 30.55
CA TYR A 74 12.46 -18.83 29.89
C TYR A 74 12.75 -17.99 28.63
N THR A 75 13.68 -17.05 28.73
CA THR A 75 14.04 -16.18 27.60
C THR A 75 14.80 -16.92 26.50
N LEU A 76 15.63 -17.91 26.87
CA LEU A 76 16.29 -18.81 25.91
C LEU A 76 15.27 -19.66 25.16
N GLY A 77 14.27 -20.19 25.86
CA GLY A 77 13.13 -20.87 25.24
C GLY A 77 12.39 -19.94 24.30
N GLY A 78 12.16 -18.69 24.72
CA GLY A 78 11.55 -17.63 23.92
C GLY A 78 12.26 -17.39 22.59
N LEU A 79 13.59 -17.33 22.61
CA LEU A 79 14.40 -17.21 21.39
C LEU A 79 14.17 -18.40 20.43
N LEU A 80 14.22 -19.63 20.95
CA LEU A 80 14.00 -20.85 20.14
C LEU A 80 12.58 -20.91 19.57
N GLY A 81 11.58 -20.55 20.38
CA GLY A 81 10.18 -20.44 19.96
C GLY A 81 9.98 -19.40 18.87
N ALA A 82 10.52 -18.20 19.04
CA ALA A 82 10.39 -17.11 18.08
C ALA A 82 11.03 -17.42 16.72
N LEU A 83 12.22 -18.04 16.71
CA LEU A 83 12.92 -18.40 15.47
C LEU A 83 12.22 -19.53 14.70
N SER A 84 11.59 -20.48 15.41
CA SER A 84 10.91 -21.62 14.79
C SER A 84 9.47 -21.30 14.33
N ALA A 85 8.83 -20.30 14.93
CA ALA A 85 7.43 -19.98 14.72
C ALA A 85 7.09 -19.46 13.31
N GLY A 86 7.96 -18.64 12.70
CA GLY A 86 7.74 -18.13 11.34
C GLY A 86 7.63 -19.25 10.29
N PRO A 87 8.65 -20.12 10.17
CA PRO A 87 8.58 -21.30 9.28
C PRO A 87 7.40 -22.22 9.59
N ALA A 88 7.09 -22.44 10.87
CA ALA A 88 5.96 -23.27 11.28
C ALA A 88 4.62 -22.66 10.83
N ALA A 89 4.41 -21.36 11.02
CA ALA A 89 3.19 -20.66 10.61
C ALA A 89 2.99 -20.62 9.08
N GLY A 90 4.09 -20.59 8.32
CA GLY A 90 4.08 -20.68 6.87
C GLY A 90 3.74 -22.08 6.34
N LYS A 91 4.21 -23.14 7.02
CA LYS A 91 4.03 -24.54 6.58
C LYS A 91 2.73 -25.17 7.08
N TYR A 92 2.38 -24.93 8.35
CA TYR A 92 1.27 -25.60 9.02
C TYR A 92 0.01 -24.73 9.16
N GLY A 93 0.11 -23.42 8.88
CA GLY A 93 -0.94 -22.44 9.13
C GLY A 93 -0.84 -21.79 10.51
N ARG A 94 -1.59 -20.71 10.72
CA ARG A 94 -1.49 -19.88 11.93
C ARG A 94 -2.18 -20.58 13.11
N ARG A 95 -3.39 -21.11 12.89
CA ARG A 95 -4.16 -21.82 13.93
C ARG A 95 -3.43 -23.05 14.45
N ARG A 96 -2.93 -23.91 13.56
CA ARG A 96 -2.20 -25.12 13.98
C ARG A 96 -0.91 -24.79 14.72
N THR A 97 -0.21 -23.73 14.29
CA THR A 97 1.00 -23.29 14.99
C THR A 97 0.66 -22.79 16.40
N MET A 98 -0.43 -22.03 16.59
CA MET A 98 -0.92 -21.67 17.93
C MET A 98 -1.27 -22.91 18.78
N GLN A 99 -1.89 -23.94 18.19
CA GLN A 99 -2.17 -25.20 18.91
C GLN A 99 -0.88 -25.93 19.34
N LEU A 100 0.20 -25.85 18.57
CA LEU A 100 1.48 -26.41 18.99
C LEU A 100 2.06 -25.61 20.17
N THR A 101 1.86 -24.28 20.21
CA THR A 101 2.31 -23.47 21.35
C THR A 101 1.60 -23.83 22.66
N THR A 102 0.31 -24.22 22.61
CA THR A 102 -0.42 -24.58 23.83
C THR A 102 0.11 -25.86 24.48
N ILE A 103 0.71 -26.77 23.70
CA ILE A 103 1.38 -27.96 24.25
C ILE A 103 2.51 -27.52 25.21
N PHE A 104 3.32 -26.56 24.80
CA PHE A 104 4.39 -26.01 25.62
C PHE A 104 3.87 -25.23 26.82
N PHE A 105 2.81 -24.43 26.63
CA PHE A 105 2.14 -23.72 27.73
C PHE A 105 1.42 -24.63 28.73
N ILE A 106 1.20 -25.91 28.41
CA ILE A 106 0.63 -26.88 29.36
C ILE A 106 1.75 -27.65 30.04
N ILE A 107 2.70 -28.18 29.26
CA ILE A 107 3.77 -29.03 29.77
C ILE A 107 4.74 -28.23 30.64
N GLY A 108 5.19 -27.05 30.19
CA GLY A 108 6.13 -26.20 30.94
C GLY A 108 5.65 -25.92 32.36
N PRO A 109 4.44 -25.36 32.55
CA PRO A 109 3.87 -25.10 33.87
C PRO A 109 3.70 -26.33 34.76
N VAL A 110 3.45 -27.51 34.19
CA VAL A 110 3.41 -28.77 34.95
C VAL A 110 4.79 -29.11 35.52
N PHE A 111 5.85 -28.98 34.73
CA PHE A 111 7.23 -29.17 35.21
C PHE A 111 7.61 -28.13 36.26
N GLU A 112 7.20 -26.88 36.08
CA GLU A 112 7.46 -25.79 37.02
C GLU A 112 6.74 -26.01 38.36
N ALA A 113 5.44 -26.29 38.34
CA ALA A 113 4.63 -26.52 39.53
C ALA A 113 5.06 -27.76 40.32
N LEU A 114 5.52 -28.82 39.65
CA LEU A 114 5.97 -30.07 40.28
C LEU A 114 7.48 -30.13 40.52
N SER A 115 8.21 -29.02 40.32
CA SER A 115 9.67 -29.00 40.40
C SER A 115 10.20 -29.33 41.81
N PRO A 116 11.09 -30.35 41.94
CA PRO A 116 11.79 -30.65 43.18
C PRO A 116 13.19 -30.02 43.25
N ASN A 117 13.73 -29.54 42.14
CA ASN A 117 15.06 -28.96 42.06
C ASN A 117 15.15 -27.90 40.95
N ILE A 118 16.28 -27.19 40.93
CA ILE A 118 16.58 -26.10 39.99
C ILE A 118 16.50 -26.58 38.54
N GLY A 119 17.02 -27.77 38.23
CA GLY A 119 17.06 -28.29 36.85
C GLY A 119 15.68 -28.54 36.26
N VAL A 120 14.76 -29.13 37.04
CA VAL A 120 13.37 -29.37 36.61
C VAL A 120 12.63 -28.04 36.42
N MET A 121 12.82 -27.09 37.34
CA MET A 121 12.25 -25.74 37.22
C MET A 121 12.78 -25.01 35.98
N ALA A 122 14.09 -25.02 35.76
CA ALA A 122 14.75 -24.42 34.61
C ALA A 122 14.27 -25.05 33.28
N PHE A 123 14.09 -26.37 33.24
CA PHE A 123 13.55 -27.06 32.08
C PHE A 123 12.08 -26.71 31.80
N GLY A 124 11.24 -26.64 32.84
CA GLY A 124 9.86 -26.17 32.71
C GLY A 124 9.79 -24.75 32.15
N ARG A 125 10.64 -23.85 32.68
CA ARG A 125 10.78 -22.47 32.20
C ARG A 125 11.22 -22.40 30.74
N LEU A 126 12.17 -23.25 30.32
CA LEU A 126 12.57 -23.36 28.92
C LEU A 126 11.38 -23.73 28.02
N LEU A 127 10.56 -24.72 28.41
CA LEU A 127 9.38 -25.12 27.64
C LEU A 127 8.33 -24.01 27.58
N SER A 128 7.98 -23.41 28.72
CA SER A 128 7.06 -22.25 28.78
C SER A 128 7.58 -21.10 27.90
N GLY A 129 8.89 -20.90 27.87
CA GLY A 129 9.59 -19.98 27.00
C GLY A 129 9.37 -20.27 25.52
N VAL A 130 9.54 -21.53 25.08
CA VAL A 130 9.31 -21.92 23.67
C VAL A 130 7.88 -21.59 23.24
N GLY A 131 6.89 -21.90 24.08
CA GLY A 131 5.49 -21.53 23.82
C GLY A 131 5.31 -20.01 23.72
N ALA A 132 5.87 -19.27 24.69
CA ALA A 132 5.78 -17.81 24.75
C ALA A 132 6.41 -17.12 23.55
N GLY A 133 7.61 -17.53 23.17
CA GLY A 133 8.35 -17.00 22.01
C GLY A 133 7.63 -17.24 20.70
N ALA A 134 7.08 -18.44 20.50
CA ALA A 134 6.32 -18.74 19.30
C ALA A 134 4.99 -17.98 19.23
N SER A 135 4.32 -17.84 20.38
CA SER A 135 3.06 -17.12 20.52
C SER A 135 3.18 -15.64 20.14
N VAL A 136 4.21 -14.92 20.62
CA VAL A 136 4.42 -13.50 20.29
C VAL A 136 4.78 -13.24 18.83
N VAL A 137 5.10 -14.28 18.05
CA VAL A 137 5.29 -14.19 16.60
C VAL A 137 3.99 -14.50 15.86
N VAL A 138 3.35 -15.63 16.18
CA VAL A 138 2.21 -16.15 15.40
C VAL A 138 0.92 -15.38 15.66
N VAL A 139 0.67 -14.97 16.91
CA VAL A 139 -0.59 -14.34 17.30
C VAL A 139 -0.78 -12.96 16.65
N PRO A 140 0.20 -12.05 16.62
CA PRO A 140 0.06 -10.78 15.89
C PRO A 140 -0.19 -10.98 14.39
N ILE A 141 0.47 -11.96 13.76
CA ILE A 141 0.23 -12.31 12.35
C ILE A 141 -1.22 -12.74 12.17
N TYR A 142 -1.69 -13.68 12.99
CA TYR A 142 -3.06 -14.16 12.95
C TYR A 142 -4.08 -13.03 13.12
N ILE A 143 -3.90 -12.16 14.13
CA ILE A 143 -4.78 -11.00 14.36
C ILE A 143 -4.80 -10.07 13.15
N SER A 144 -3.65 -9.78 12.54
CA SER A 144 -3.58 -8.91 11.36
C SER A 144 -4.29 -9.49 10.12
N GLU A 145 -4.39 -10.82 10.04
CA GLU A 145 -5.02 -11.54 8.93
C GLU A 145 -6.53 -11.76 9.14
N ILE A 146 -7.01 -11.78 10.38
CA ILE A 146 -8.45 -11.89 10.68
C ILE A 146 -9.11 -10.53 10.93
N ALA A 147 -8.35 -9.49 11.30
CA ALA A 147 -8.89 -8.16 11.61
C ALA A 147 -9.34 -7.41 10.33
N PRO A 148 -10.40 -6.58 10.41
CA PRO A 148 -10.82 -5.71 9.31
C PRO A 148 -9.66 -4.81 8.84
N PRO A 149 -9.48 -4.60 7.51
CA PRO A 149 -8.34 -3.84 6.97
C PRO A 149 -8.18 -2.44 7.59
N ALA A 150 -9.28 -1.73 7.82
CA ALA A 150 -9.27 -0.38 8.40
C ALA A 150 -8.83 -0.33 9.88
N GLU A 151 -8.84 -1.46 10.59
CA GLU A 151 -8.74 -1.51 12.05
C GLU A 151 -7.61 -2.43 12.55
N ARG A 152 -6.78 -2.93 11.63
CA ARG A 152 -5.66 -3.84 11.96
C ARG A 152 -4.74 -3.28 13.04
N GLY A 153 -4.47 -1.98 13.03
CA GLY A 153 -3.64 -1.32 14.04
C GLY A 153 -4.26 -1.37 15.44
N PHE A 154 -5.58 -1.12 15.54
CA PHE A 154 -6.29 -1.17 16.82
C PHE A 154 -6.32 -2.58 17.40
N PHE A 155 -6.71 -3.58 16.60
CA PHE A 155 -6.73 -4.97 17.06
C PHE A 155 -5.32 -5.53 17.30
N GLY A 156 -4.32 -5.07 16.56
CA GLY A 156 -2.91 -5.38 16.82
C GLY A 156 -2.47 -4.99 18.23
N ALA A 157 -2.97 -3.87 18.78
CA ALA A 157 -2.65 -3.41 20.13
C ALA A 157 -3.12 -4.37 21.25
N PHE A 158 -4.11 -5.24 20.98
CA PHE A 158 -4.56 -6.24 21.95
C PHE A 158 -3.47 -7.23 22.35
N THR A 159 -2.48 -7.45 21.48
CA THR A 159 -1.33 -8.30 21.81
C THR A 159 -0.58 -7.76 23.03
N GLN A 160 -0.17 -6.49 22.98
CA GLN A 160 0.53 -5.83 24.08
C GLN A 160 -0.35 -5.64 25.32
N ILE A 161 -1.62 -5.29 25.13
CA ILE A 161 -2.57 -5.16 26.25
C ILE A 161 -2.68 -6.50 26.99
N MET A 162 -2.82 -7.61 26.26
CA MET A 162 -2.98 -8.93 26.86
C MET A 162 -1.69 -9.42 27.52
N CYS A 163 -0.51 -9.09 26.99
CA CYS A 163 0.76 -9.27 27.72
C CYS A 163 0.72 -8.58 29.09
N ASN A 164 0.32 -7.31 29.14
CA ASN A 164 0.25 -6.57 30.41
C ASN A 164 -0.82 -7.14 31.37
N VAL A 165 -1.96 -7.60 30.84
CA VAL A 165 -2.97 -8.33 31.62
C VAL A 165 -2.39 -9.61 32.20
N GLY A 166 -1.59 -10.35 31.44
CA GLY A 166 -0.89 -11.55 31.91
C GLY A 166 0.04 -11.27 33.10
N ILE A 167 0.86 -10.21 32.99
CA ILE A 167 1.73 -9.75 34.08
C ILE A 167 0.90 -9.41 35.32
N LEU A 168 -0.22 -8.67 35.16
CA LEU A 168 -1.11 -8.32 36.25
C LEU A 168 -1.72 -9.55 36.92
N VAL A 169 -2.20 -10.53 36.15
CA VAL A 169 -2.77 -11.78 36.68
C VAL A 169 -1.72 -12.56 37.46
N ALA A 170 -0.49 -12.69 36.94
CA ALA A 170 0.61 -13.34 37.63
C ALA A 170 0.94 -12.66 38.97
N GLN A 171 1.00 -11.32 38.99
CA GLN A 171 1.25 -10.56 40.20
C GLN A 171 0.09 -10.62 41.20
N LEU A 172 -1.16 -10.66 40.72
CA LEU A 172 -2.35 -10.79 41.57
C LEU A 172 -2.37 -12.15 42.27
N LEU A 173 -2.13 -13.24 41.53
CA LEU A 173 -1.96 -14.57 42.11
C LEU A 173 -0.77 -14.59 43.06
N GLY A 174 0.34 -13.96 42.69
CA GLY A 174 1.51 -13.76 43.53
C GLY A 174 1.18 -13.08 44.85
N TYR A 175 0.39 -12.02 44.85
CA TYR A 175 0.01 -11.31 46.06
C TYR A 175 -0.74 -12.19 47.07
N PHE A 176 -1.65 -13.06 46.60
CA PHE A 176 -2.46 -13.92 47.48
C PHE A 176 -1.84 -15.28 47.80
N LEU A 177 -1.06 -15.86 46.87
CA LEU A 177 -0.60 -17.25 46.95
C LEU A 177 0.92 -17.39 47.21
N SER A 178 1.65 -16.28 47.42
CA SER A 178 3.08 -16.33 47.79
C SER A 178 3.29 -16.65 49.27
N HIS A 179 2.78 -17.81 49.71
CA HIS A 179 3.07 -18.40 51.01
C HIS A 179 3.14 -19.94 50.91
N ASP A 180 3.93 -20.56 51.78
CA ASP A 180 4.09 -22.01 51.90
C ASP A 180 4.35 -22.74 50.56
N GLN A 181 3.51 -23.71 50.21
CA GLN A 181 3.54 -24.44 48.94
C GLN A 181 2.57 -23.89 47.90
N TYR A 182 1.80 -22.85 48.23
CA TYR A 182 0.80 -22.27 47.32
C TYR A 182 1.43 -21.56 46.11
N TRP A 183 2.72 -21.22 46.15
CA TRP A 183 3.45 -20.70 44.99
C TRP A 183 3.42 -21.66 43.79
N ARG A 184 3.31 -22.97 44.02
CA ARG A 184 3.17 -23.97 42.95
C ARG A 184 1.86 -23.80 42.18
N ILE A 185 0.79 -23.32 42.83
CA ILE A 185 -0.50 -23.04 42.19
C ILE A 185 -0.39 -21.85 41.24
N ILE A 186 0.44 -20.84 41.57
CA ILE A 186 0.72 -19.71 40.68
C ILE A 186 1.26 -20.26 39.36
N LEU A 187 2.30 -21.10 39.41
CA LEU A 187 2.90 -21.68 38.20
C LEU A 187 1.90 -22.57 37.46
N ALA A 188 1.15 -23.42 38.17
CA ALA A 188 0.13 -24.28 37.57
C ALA A 188 -1.00 -23.51 36.87
N ALA A 189 -1.33 -22.30 37.32
CA ALA A 189 -2.38 -21.48 36.71
C ALA A 189 -2.07 -21.11 35.25
N GLY A 190 -0.79 -20.92 34.90
CA GLY A 190 -0.37 -20.77 33.50
C GLY A 190 -0.78 -21.97 32.65
N GLY A 191 -0.59 -23.19 33.17
CA GLY A 191 -1.03 -24.43 32.52
C GLY A 191 -2.54 -24.49 32.29
N VAL A 192 -3.34 -24.03 33.25
CA VAL A 192 -4.81 -23.98 33.14
C VAL A 192 -5.25 -23.01 32.03
N ILE A 193 -4.61 -21.84 31.95
CA ILE A 193 -4.86 -20.88 30.87
C ILE A 193 -4.44 -21.49 29.52
N GLY A 194 -3.33 -22.23 29.46
CA GLY A 194 -2.90 -22.98 28.28
C GLY A 194 -3.92 -24.04 27.83
N VAL A 195 -4.53 -24.78 28.75
CA VAL A 195 -5.63 -25.72 28.47
C VAL A 195 -6.84 -24.97 27.92
N ALA A 196 -7.23 -23.85 28.54
CA ALA A 196 -8.35 -23.04 28.08
C ALA A 196 -8.12 -22.52 26.65
N GLN A 197 -6.91 -22.05 26.34
CA GLN A 197 -6.53 -21.66 24.99
C GLN A 197 -6.59 -22.85 24.02
N SER A 198 -6.06 -24.01 24.42
CA SER A 198 -6.09 -25.22 23.59
C SER A 198 -7.51 -25.63 23.22
N LEU A 199 -8.43 -25.65 24.19
CA LEU A 199 -9.85 -25.94 23.98
C LEU A 199 -10.52 -24.88 23.11
N GLY A 200 -10.23 -23.60 23.33
CA GLY A 200 -10.75 -22.51 22.50
C GLY A 200 -10.29 -22.60 21.04
N LEU A 201 -9.03 -22.99 20.81
CA LEU A 201 -8.48 -23.14 19.47
C LEU A 201 -9.09 -24.32 18.69
N LEU A 202 -9.80 -25.25 19.36
CA LEU A 202 -10.57 -26.30 18.67
C LEU A 202 -11.76 -25.73 17.89
N LEU A 203 -12.37 -24.66 18.37
CA LEU A 203 -13.52 -24.00 17.72
C LEU A 203 -13.14 -22.77 16.90
N SER A 204 -11.87 -22.35 16.98
CA SER A 204 -11.32 -21.23 16.20
C SER A 204 -11.06 -21.61 14.74
N VAL A 205 -11.05 -20.63 13.85
CA VAL A 205 -10.81 -20.80 12.41
C VAL A 205 -9.34 -20.63 12.03
N GLU A 206 -8.95 -21.17 10.89
CA GLU A 206 -7.66 -20.84 10.28
C GLU A 206 -7.73 -19.46 9.62
N SER A 207 -6.57 -18.82 9.43
CA SER A 207 -6.47 -17.54 8.76
C SER A 207 -7.06 -17.61 7.33
N PRO A 208 -8.02 -16.72 6.97
CA PRO A 208 -8.59 -16.71 5.63
C PRO A 208 -7.54 -16.33 4.58
N LYS A 209 -6.60 -15.43 4.92
CA LYS A 209 -5.49 -15.07 4.03
C LYS A 209 -4.56 -16.25 3.78
N TYR A 210 -4.20 -17.00 4.82
CA TYR A 210 -3.38 -18.21 4.64
C TYR A 210 -4.05 -19.26 3.74
N LEU A 211 -5.36 -19.45 3.88
CA LEU A 211 -6.10 -20.39 3.03
C LEU A 211 -6.15 -19.93 1.57
N ALA A 212 -6.29 -18.62 1.33
CA ALA A 212 -6.17 -18.04 0.00
C ALA A 212 -4.76 -18.24 -0.58
N ASP A 213 -3.70 -18.03 0.20
CA ASP A 213 -2.30 -18.26 -0.22
C ASP A 213 -2.02 -19.74 -0.57
N GLN A 214 -2.76 -20.68 0.04
CA GLN A 214 -2.68 -22.12 -0.25
C GLN A 214 -3.53 -22.53 -1.48
N GLY A 215 -4.27 -21.60 -2.08
CA GLY A 215 -5.16 -21.84 -3.22
C GLY A 215 -6.56 -22.35 -2.83
N ASN A 216 -6.94 -22.33 -1.55
CA ASN A 216 -8.26 -22.77 -1.09
C ASN A 216 -9.19 -21.56 -0.86
N THR A 217 -9.52 -20.88 -1.96
CA THR A 217 -10.27 -19.61 -1.97
C THR A 217 -11.71 -19.77 -1.49
N SER A 218 -12.37 -20.89 -1.78
CA SER A 218 -13.75 -21.17 -1.35
C SER A 218 -13.85 -21.38 0.17
N GLN A 219 -12.88 -22.05 0.80
CA GLN A 219 -12.83 -22.13 2.27
C GLN A 219 -12.47 -20.77 2.90
N ALA A 220 -11.57 -20.00 2.29
CA ALA A 220 -11.24 -18.64 2.72
C ALA A 220 -12.50 -17.73 2.72
N LYS A 221 -13.28 -17.73 1.64
CA LYS A 221 -14.58 -17.01 1.52
C LYS A 221 -15.54 -17.39 2.66
N ARG A 222 -15.71 -18.69 2.91
CA ARG A 222 -16.61 -19.19 3.96
C ARG A 222 -16.20 -18.73 5.36
N ILE A 223 -14.89 -18.74 5.66
CA ILE A 223 -14.37 -18.31 6.96
C ILE A 223 -14.46 -16.80 7.11
N LEU A 224 -14.11 -16.04 6.07
CA LEU A 224 -14.20 -14.58 6.08
C LEU A 224 -15.66 -14.13 6.28
N ARG A 225 -16.63 -14.80 5.65
CA ARG A 225 -18.07 -14.57 5.87
C ARG A 225 -18.48 -14.79 7.33
N LYS A 226 -17.95 -15.82 7.99
CA LYS A 226 -18.21 -16.07 9.43
C LYS A 226 -17.62 -14.99 10.33
N LEU A 227 -16.46 -14.43 9.96
CA LEU A 227 -15.77 -13.38 10.74
C LEU A 227 -16.39 -12.00 10.55
N ARG A 228 -16.77 -11.63 9.33
CA ARG A 228 -17.33 -10.31 8.97
C ARG A 228 -18.86 -10.25 9.08
N GLY A 229 -19.55 -11.39 9.05
CA GLY A 229 -21.00 -11.48 9.01
C GLY A 229 -21.56 -11.50 7.58
N GLU A 230 -22.83 -11.90 7.42
CA GLU A 230 -23.43 -12.15 6.10
C GLU A 230 -23.66 -10.89 5.24
N LYS A 231 -23.65 -9.70 5.84
CA LYS A 231 -23.95 -8.43 5.16
C LYS A 231 -22.73 -7.69 4.63
N PHE A 232 -21.53 -8.20 4.88
CA PHE A 232 -20.28 -7.57 4.45
C PHE A 232 -19.90 -8.02 3.05
N ASP A 233 -19.51 -7.09 2.18
CA ASP A 233 -19.03 -7.38 0.83
C ASP A 233 -17.62 -7.99 0.91
N LEU A 234 -17.50 -9.28 0.58
CA LEU A 234 -16.26 -10.05 0.77
C LEU A 234 -15.33 -9.97 -0.44
N ASP A 235 -15.87 -9.58 -1.60
CA ASP A 235 -15.17 -9.72 -2.87
C ASP A 235 -14.07 -8.65 -3.02
N GLU A 236 -14.26 -7.47 -2.42
CA GLU A 236 -13.22 -6.41 -2.36
C GLU A 236 -12.01 -6.82 -1.48
N GLU A 237 -12.25 -7.48 -0.35
CA GLU A 237 -11.16 -7.92 0.55
C GLU A 237 -10.39 -9.12 -0.04
N ILE A 238 -11.06 -10.03 -0.74
CA ILE A 238 -10.44 -11.23 -1.32
C ILE A 238 -9.70 -10.92 -2.63
N SER A 239 -10.27 -10.06 -3.48
CA SER A 239 -9.57 -9.57 -4.68
C SER A 239 -8.29 -8.82 -4.31
N SER A 240 -8.26 -8.13 -3.16
CA SER A 240 -7.04 -7.49 -2.64
C SER A 240 -5.89 -8.46 -2.32
N TRP A 241 -6.16 -9.77 -2.19
CA TRP A 241 -5.15 -10.80 -1.96
C TRP A 241 -4.65 -11.46 -3.26
N GLY A 242 -5.19 -11.07 -4.42
CA GLY A 242 -4.79 -11.63 -5.72
C GLY A 242 -5.23 -13.09 -5.95
N ALA A 243 -6.28 -13.53 -5.25
CA ALA A 243 -6.76 -14.93 -5.24
C ALA A 243 -7.79 -15.26 -6.34
N ASP A 244 -7.83 -14.49 -7.44
CA ASP A 244 -8.67 -14.76 -8.59
C ASP A 244 -8.02 -15.83 -9.48
N GLY A 245 -8.33 -17.09 -9.22
CA GLY A 245 -7.87 -18.19 -10.07
C GLY A 245 -8.23 -19.61 -9.64
N ALA A 246 -8.92 -19.82 -8.52
CA ALA A 246 -9.35 -21.15 -8.10
C ALA A 246 -10.79 -21.13 -7.61
N ASP A 247 -11.65 -21.76 -8.42
CA ASP A 247 -12.98 -22.27 -8.11
C ASP A 247 -14.10 -21.24 -7.96
N ASP A 248 -14.61 -20.82 -9.12
CA ASP A 248 -16.04 -20.58 -9.32
C ASP A 248 -16.54 -21.47 -10.47
N VAL A 249 -16.49 -22.79 -10.25
CA VAL A 249 -17.23 -23.75 -11.07
C VAL A 249 -17.93 -24.69 -10.10
N ASN A 250 -19.25 -24.60 -10.07
CA ASN A 250 -20.10 -25.60 -9.43
C ASN A 250 -19.78 -26.98 -10.03
N ASP A 251 -19.47 -27.93 -9.15
CA ASP A 251 -19.66 -29.35 -9.40
C ASP A 251 -21.14 -29.59 -9.73
N GLU A 252 -21.46 -29.77 -11.02
CA GLU A 252 -22.53 -30.62 -11.57
C GLU A 252 -22.70 -30.31 -13.08
N GLU A 253 -21.76 -30.79 -13.90
CA GLU A 253 -21.88 -31.12 -15.35
C GLU A 253 -20.52 -30.93 -16.05
N GLN A 254 -19.64 -31.95 -15.99
CA GLN A 254 -18.74 -32.36 -17.10
C GLN A 254 -17.77 -33.46 -16.63
N THR A 255 -18.34 -34.60 -16.23
CA THR A 255 -17.64 -35.89 -16.06
C THR A 255 -17.89 -36.81 -17.27
N LEU A 256 -17.84 -36.29 -18.50
CA LEU A 256 -18.19 -37.10 -19.69
C LEU A 256 -17.34 -36.94 -20.95
N LEU A 257 -16.25 -36.16 -20.97
CA LEU A 257 -15.31 -36.17 -22.10
C LEU A 257 -13.86 -35.97 -21.63
N GLN A 258 -13.27 -37.00 -21.04
CA GLN A 258 -11.81 -37.19 -21.06
C GLN A 258 -11.54 -38.56 -21.71
N GLU A 259 -11.41 -38.54 -23.03
CA GLU A 259 -10.58 -39.51 -23.74
C GLU A 259 -9.18 -38.92 -23.92
N GLU A 260 -8.25 -39.82 -24.14
CA GLU A 260 -6.81 -39.79 -23.90
C GLU A 260 -6.01 -38.75 -24.73
N ASP A 261 -4.74 -38.59 -24.33
CA ASP A 261 -3.62 -37.96 -25.03
C ASP A 261 -3.44 -36.43 -24.91
N ASP A 262 -2.55 -35.99 -23.99
CA ASP A 262 -1.20 -35.47 -24.33
C ASP A 262 -0.48 -35.00 -23.04
N GLU A 263 0.66 -35.61 -22.72
CA GLU A 263 1.58 -35.12 -21.68
C GLU A 263 2.13 -33.73 -22.09
N ARG A 264 1.58 -32.66 -21.52
CA ARG A 264 2.24 -31.33 -21.51
C ARG A 264 2.29 -30.79 -20.09
N PRO A 265 3.45 -30.33 -19.59
CA PRO A 265 3.55 -29.76 -18.27
C PRO A 265 2.71 -28.48 -18.21
N ALA A 266 1.84 -28.38 -17.21
CA ALA A 266 1.08 -27.18 -16.92
C ALA A 266 2.03 -25.96 -16.79
N PRO A 267 1.68 -24.80 -17.37
CA PRO A 267 2.47 -23.58 -17.21
C PRO A 267 2.55 -23.20 -15.73
N GLY A 268 3.78 -23.05 -15.25
CA GLY A 268 4.13 -22.83 -13.85
C GLY A 268 3.43 -21.61 -13.26
N LYS A 269 3.03 -21.77 -11.99
CA LYS A 269 2.52 -20.71 -11.10
C LYS A 269 3.39 -19.46 -11.21
N PRO A 270 2.81 -18.23 -11.23
CA PRO A 270 3.60 -17.01 -11.17
C PRO A 270 4.49 -17.03 -9.91
N GLY A 271 5.77 -16.73 -10.12
CA GLY A 271 6.83 -16.84 -9.14
C GLY A 271 6.55 -16.00 -7.89
N ARG A 272 6.65 -16.67 -6.74
CA ARG A 272 6.74 -16.08 -5.40
C ARG A 272 7.92 -15.09 -5.43
N GLU A 273 7.70 -13.81 -5.11
CA GLU A 273 8.81 -12.88 -4.90
C GLU A 273 9.75 -13.48 -3.85
N ASP A 274 11.01 -13.71 -4.21
CA ASP A 274 11.95 -14.45 -3.38
C ASP A 274 12.22 -13.65 -2.09
N ALA A 275 11.70 -14.14 -0.97
CA ALA A 275 11.96 -13.59 0.35
C ALA A 275 13.48 -13.60 0.63
N LEU A 276 14.03 -12.44 0.99
CA LEU A 276 15.46 -12.31 1.24
C LEU A 276 15.88 -13.10 2.48
N SER A 277 17.00 -13.82 2.39
CA SER A 277 17.57 -14.54 3.52
C SER A 277 18.17 -13.56 4.55
N ILE A 278 18.20 -13.99 5.82
CA ILE A 278 18.79 -13.25 6.95
C ILE A 278 20.22 -12.76 6.65
N ALA A 279 21.04 -13.56 5.97
CA ALA A 279 22.41 -13.19 5.62
C ALA A 279 22.42 -12.14 4.49
N GLN A 280 21.50 -12.23 3.54
CA GLN A 280 21.42 -11.31 2.40
C GLN A 280 21.04 -9.89 2.82
N ILE A 281 20.27 -9.72 3.90
CA ILE A 281 19.86 -8.39 4.41
C ILE A 281 21.06 -7.54 4.83
N PHE A 282 22.04 -8.12 5.52
CA PHE A 282 23.21 -7.38 5.99
C PHE A 282 24.17 -7.01 4.86
N HIS A 283 24.17 -7.79 3.78
CA HIS A 283 24.96 -7.49 2.59
C HIS A 283 24.22 -6.58 1.60
N HIS A 284 22.91 -6.36 1.77
CA HIS A 284 22.14 -5.50 0.89
C HIS A 284 22.33 -4.01 1.25
N PRO A 285 22.82 -3.18 0.32
CA PRO A 285 23.10 -1.76 0.57
C PRO A 285 21.84 -0.97 0.97
N ASP A 286 20.66 -1.44 0.58
CA ASP A 286 19.38 -0.79 0.90
C ASP A 286 18.71 -1.33 2.19
N TYR A 287 19.06 -2.49 2.71
CA TYR A 287 18.37 -3.01 3.91
C TYR A 287 19.23 -3.01 5.17
N HIS A 288 20.56 -2.95 5.05
CA HIS A 288 21.45 -2.99 6.22
C HIS A 288 21.19 -1.84 7.22
N LYS A 289 20.97 -0.59 6.76
CA LYS A 289 20.69 0.55 7.66
C LYS A 289 19.38 0.36 8.41
N ALA A 290 18.37 -0.14 7.72
CA ALA A 290 17.06 -0.41 8.31
C ALA A 290 17.11 -1.56 9.31
N ALA A 291 17.81 -2.65 8.99
CA ALA A 291 18.03 -3.76 9.90
C ALA A 291 18.76 -3.31 11.18
N ILE A 292 19.83 -2.52 11.06
CA ILE A 292 20.55 -1.95 12.22
C ILE A 292 19.61 -1.08 13.06
N ALA A 293 18.81 -0.22 12.44
CA ALA A 293 17.87 0.64 13.16
C ALA A 293 16.84 -0.18 13.98
N VAL A 294 16.23 -1.19 13.37
CA VAL A 294 15.24 -2.04 14.07
C VAL A 294 15.91 -2.86 15.18
N ILE A 295 17.08 -3.46 14.94
CA ILE A 295 17.83 -4.20 15.95
C ILE A 295 18.15 -3.29 17.14
N MET A 296 18.64 -2.08 16.91
CA MET A 296 18.99 -1.14 17.98
C MET A 296 17.76 -0.67 18.77
N VAL A 297 16.61 -0.50 18.13
CA VAL A 297 15.34 -0.19 18.81
C VAL A 297 14.86 -1.35 19.68
N MET A 298 14.99 -2.60 19.20
CA MET A 298 14.68 -3.81 19.98
C MET A 298 15.63 -4.01 21.16
N LEU A 299 16.92 -3.69 20.99
CA LEU A 299 17.88 -3.68 22.09
C LEU A 299 17.54 -2.59 23.10
N ALA A 300 17.19 -1.38 22.64
CA ALA A 300 16.79 -0.27 23.49
C ALA A 300 15.56 -0.63 24.34
N GLN A 301 14.59 -1.34 23.77
CA GLN A 301 13.40 -1.81 24.49
C GLN A 301 13.78 -2.62 25.73
N GLN A 302 14.69 -3.59 25.62
CA GLN A 302 15.03 -4.50 26.71
C GLN A 302 16.11 -3.93 27.64
N LEU A 303 17.15 -3.32 27.09
CA LEU A 303 18.28 -2.77 27.83
C LEU A 303 17.97 -1.41 28.49
N SER A 304 16.80 -0.82 28.23
CA SER A 304 16.25 0.26 29.04
C SER A 304 15.90 -0.19 30.47
N GLY A 305 15.77 -1.49 30.72
CA GLY A 305 15.61 -2.07 32.05
C GLY A 305 14.18 -2.44 32.44
N ILE A 306 13.21 -2.46 31.51
CA ILE A 306 11.81 -2.80 31.84
C ILE A 306 11.64 -4.17 32.51
N ASN A 307 12.38 -5.18 32.04
CA ASN A 307 12.31 -6.51 32.63
C ASN A 307 12.84 -6.57 34.06
N SER A 308 13.69 -5.63 34.49
CA SER A 308 14.14 -5.57 35.88
C SER A 308 12.97 -5.37 36.85
N ILE A 309 12.01 -4.51 36.48
CA ILE A 309 10.83 -4.22 37.30
C ILE A 309 9.79 -5.34 37.12
N VAL A 310 9.55 -5.79 35.89
CA VAL A 310 8.54 -6.83 35.64
C VAL A 310 8.91 -8.17 36.29
N MET A 311 10.20 -8.55 36.25
CA MET A 311 10.68 -9.84 36.76
C MET A 311 11.13 -9.79 38.23
N TYR A 312 11.63 -8.65 38.72
CA TYR A 312 12.25 -8.54 40.06
C TYR A 312 11.77 -7.33 40.87
N GLY A 313 10.70 -6.65 40.43
CA GLY A 313 10.24 -5.41 41.06
C GLY A 313 9.80 -5.56 42.53
N VAL A 314 9.33 -6.73 42.96
CA VAL A 314 8.92 -6.96 44.36
C VAL A 314 10.15 -7.05 45.26
N SER A 315 11.15 -7.86 44.87
CA SER A 315 12.38 -8.04 45.63
C SER A 315 13.23 -6.77 45.67
N LEU A 316 13.25 -5.99 44.59
CA LEU A 316 13.95 -4.69 44.55
C LEU A 316 13.44 -3.69 45.60
N LEU A 317 12.12 -3.64 45.82
CA LEU A 317 11.48 -2.66 46.68
C LEU A 317 11.22 -3.18 48.11
N ALA A 318 11.46 -4.47 48.35
CA ALA A 318 11.16 -5.14 49.60
C ALA A 318 11.80 -4.45 50.82
N ASP A 319 13.06 -4.03 50.69
CA ASP A 319 13.80 -3.37 51.78
C ASP A 319 13.32 -1.94 52.07
N LEU A 320 12.66 -1.28 51.10
CA LEU A 320 12.22 0.12 51.20
C LEU A 320 10.75 0.29 51.55
N LEU A 321 9.90 -0.60 51.03
CA LEU A 321 8.43 -0.52 51.16
C LEU A 321 7.83 -1.69 51.94
N ALA A 322 8.64 -2.65 52.40
CA ALA A 322 8.22 -3.81 53.18
C ALA A 322 6.95 -4.46 52.59
N SER A 323 5.86 -4.55 53.38
CA SER A 323 4.58 -5.17 52.99
C SER A 323 3.88 -4.50 51.80
N ASN A 324 4.23 -3.26 51.45
CA ASN A 324 3.59 -2.51 50.37
C ASN A 324 4.21 -2.75 48.99
N SER A 325 5.35 -3.46 48.92
CA SER A 325 6.11 -3.65 47.67
C SER A 325 5.35 -4.48 46.62
N ALA A 326 4.62 -5.51 47.05
CA ALA A 326 3.79 -6.32 46.17
C ALA A 326 2.55 -5.53 45.68
N LEU A 327 1.91 -4.76 46.56
CA LEU A 327 0.78 -3.90 46.21
C LEU A 327 1.18 -2.80 45.22
N LEU A 328 2.36 -2.21 45.40
CA LEU A 328 2.91 -1.23 44.47
C LEU A 328 3.17 -1.83 43.09
N ASN A 329 3.77 -3.03 43.00
CA ASN A 329 3.96 -3.71 41.71
C ASN A 329 2.63 -4.01 41.01
N LEU A 330 1.61 -4.41 41.76
CA LEU A 330 0.26 -4.61 41.22
C LEU A 330 -0.32 -3.30 40.64
N ALA A 331 -0.16 -2.19 41.36
CA ALA A 331 -0.57 -0.87 40.88
C ALA A 331 0.20 -0.43 39.63
N VAL A 332 1.50 -0.70 39.58
CA VAL A 332 2.36 -0.42 38.42
C VAL A 332 1.87 -1.18 37.18
N SER A 333 1.53 -2.48 37.31
CA SER A 333 1.00 -3.27 36.20
C SER A 333 -0.39 -2.83 35.76
N ALA A 334 -1.26 -2.47 36.70
CA ALA A 334 -2.58 -1.92 36.38
C ALA A 334 -2.49 -0.61 35.60
N ILE A 335 -1.60 0.30 36.04
CA ILE A 335 -1.34 1.57 35.35
C ILE A 335 -0.73 1.31 33.96
N ASN A 336 0.16 0.32 33.82
CA ASN A 336 0.74 -0.04 32.53
C ASN A 336 -0.35 -0.41 31.51
N ILE A 337 -1.39 -1.15 31.92
CA ILE A 337 -2.53 -1.49 31.05
C ILE A 337 -3.27 -0.22 30.61
N ILE A 338 -3.61 0.66 31.56
CA ILE A 338 -4.34 1.91 31.28
C ILE A 338 -3.55 2.81 30.33
N VAL A 339 -2.26 3.01 30.61
CA VAL A 339 -1.39 3.86 29.79
C VAL A 339 -1.20 3.23 28.41
N THR A 340 -0.95 1.92 28.32
CA THR A 340 -0.80 1.22 27.03
C THR A 340 -2.06 1.35 26.17
N ALA A 341 -3.25 1.13 26.76
CA ALA A 341 -4.52 1.28 26.05
C ALA A 341 -4.79 2.73 25.62
N GLY A 342 -4.49 3.71 26.50
CA GLY A 342 -4.66 5.14 26.21
C GLY A 342 -3.66 5.68 25.18
N CYS A 343 -2.47 5.09 25.08
CA CYS A 343 -1.42 5.51 24.15
C CYS A 343 -1.50 4.85 22.77
N ALA A 344 -2.29 3.78 22.61
CA ALA A 344 -2.46 3.11 21.31
C ALA A 344 -2.87 4.09 20.18
N PRO A 345 -3.82 5.02 20.36
CA PRO A 345 -4.16 6.02 19.33
C PRO A 345 -3.12 7.16 19.20
N LEU A 346 -2.24 7.31 20.19
CA LEU A 346 -1.31 8.43 20.27
C LEU A 346 -0.08 8.23 19.38
N VAL A 347 0.34 6.97 19.18
CA VAL A 347 1.47 6.61 18.31
C VAL A 347 1.27 7.11 16.88
N ASP A 348 0.04 7.00 16.36
CA ASP A 348 -0.30 7.49 15.03
C ASP A 348 -0.34 9.03 14.95
N ARG A 349 -0.57 9.72 16.07
CA ARG A 349 -0.62 11.18 16.13
C ARG A 349 0.73 11.85 16.37
N LEU A 350 1.58 11.31 17.24
CA LEU A 350 2.87 11.94 17.58
C LEU A 350 4.01 11.55 16.63
N GLY A 351 3.89 10.40 15.96
CA GLY A 351 4.96 9.84 15.14
C GLY A 351 5.85 8.88 15.93
N ARG A 352 6.45 7.93 15.22
CA ARG A 352 7.10 6.75 15.82
C ARG A 352 8.39 7.17 16.54
N LYS A 353 9.19 8.02 15.91
CA LYS A 353 10.48 8.49 16.46
C LYS A 353 10.26 9.33 17.72
N THR A 354 9.28 10.23 17.69
CA THR A 354 8.94 11.09 18.83
C THR A 354 8.52 10.26 20.05
N CYS A 355 7.65 9.26 19.86
CA CYS A 355 7.24 8.34 20.92
C CYS A 355 8.42 7.57 21.52
N LEU A 356 9.33 7.05 20.69
CA LEU A 356 10.54 6.34 21.16
C LEU A 356 11.44 7.25 22.00
N LEU A 357 11.69 8.49 21.56
CA LEU A 357 12.55 9.44 22.26
C LEU A 357 11.94 9.89 23.59
N GLN A 358 10.63 10.19 23.61
CA GLN A 358 9.93 10.54 24.86
C GLN A 358 9.96 9.38 25.86
N SER A 359 9.77 8.14 25.38
CA SER A 359 9.84 6.93 26.19
C SER A 359 11.24 6.77 26.82
N LEU A 360 12.31 6.87 26.02
CA LEU A 360 13.69 6.77 26.50
C LEU A 360 14.08 7.89 27.47
N ALA A 361 13.68 9.13 27.20
CA ALA A 361 13.93 10.24 28.10
C ALA A 361 13.22 10.04 29.45
N GLY A 362 11.94 9.66 29.41
CA GLY A 362 11.14 9.36 30.61
C GLY A 362 11.71 8.19 31.42
N MET A 363 12.09 7.09 30.77
CA MET A 363 12.72 5.95 31.43
C MET A 363 14.10 6.27 31.98
N GLY A 364 14.93 7.03 31.26
CA GLY A 364 16.25 7.46 31.71
C GLY A 364 16.19 8.36 32.95
N ILE A 365 15.31 9.38 32.93
CA ILE A 365 15.08 10.26 34.09
C ILE A 365 14.53 9.45 35.27
N SER A 366 13.53 8.59 35.03
CA SER A 366 12.94 7.77 36.09
C SER A 366 13.94 6.77 36.66
N SER A 367 14.85 6.23 35.86
CA SER A 367 15.95 5.38 36.34
C SER A 367 16.88 6.13 37.28
N LEU A 368 17.23 7.39 36.96
CA LEU A 368 18.04 8.22 37.86
C LEU A 368 17.30 8.50 39.17
N LEU A 369 16.01 8.83 39.10
CA LEU A 369 15.18 9.05 40.29
C LEU A 369 15.08 7.79 41.14
N LEU A 370 14.95 6.62 40.51
CA LEU A 370 14.90 5.33 41.19
C LEU A 370 16.25 4.99 41.84
N ALA A 371 17.37 5.20 41.16
CA ALA A 371 18.70 5.03 41.73
C ALA A 371 18.90 5.91 42.97
N ILE A 372 18.52 7.20 42.88
CA ILE A 372 18.59 8.14 44.01
C ILE A 372 17.66 7.70 45.13
N GLY A 373 16.43 7.31 44.81
CA GLY A 373 15.44 6.83 45.77
C GLY A 373 15.92 5.63 46.57
N ILE A 374 16.56 4.65 45.91
CA ILE A 374 17.11 3.47 46.58
C ILE A 374 18.36 3.82 47.40
N ILE A 375 19.33 4.57 46.82
CA ILE A 375 20.59 4.93 47.48
C ILE A 375 20.36 5.81 48.72
N LYS A 376 19.39 6.72 48.65
CA LYS A 376 19.01 7.62 49.76
C LYS A 376 17.93 7.01 50.66
N SER A 377 17.47 5.80 50.34
CA SER A 377 16.41 5.10 51.06
C SER A 377 15.14 5.95 51.23
N VAL A 378 14.69 6.62 50.16
CA VAL A 378 13.47 7.43 50.10
C VAL A 378 12.37 6.62 49.40
N PRO A 379 11.41 6.01 50.14
CA PRO A 379 10.45 5.07 49.57
C PRO A 379 9.46 5.72 48.59
N ILE A 380 8.98 6.92 48.92
CA ILE A 380 8.00 7.66 48.09
C ILE A 380 8.60 8.00 46.72
N LEU A 381 9.86 8.46 46.69
CA LEU A 381 10.56 8.78 45.46
C LEU A 381 10.74 7.54 44.59
N SER A 382 11.12 6.40 45.20
CA SER A 382 11.27 5.12 44.50
C SER A 382 9.94 4.64 43.90
N ALA A 383 8.84 4.77 44.65
CA ALA A 383 7.50 4.39 44.18
C ALA A 383 7.05 5.24 42.98
N ILE A 384 7.19 6.56 43.07
CA ILE A 384 6.85 7.47 41.97
C ILE A 384 7.76 7.21 40.75
N ALA A 385 9.05 6.98 40.98
CA ALA A 385 10.00 6.70 39.90
C ALA A 385 9.65 5.41 39.14
N VAL A 386 9.28 4.33 39.82
CA VAL A 386 8.85 3.07 39.18
C VAL A 386 7.57 3.28 38.36
N LEU A 387 6.60 4.02 38.91
CA LEU A 387 5.36 4.35 38.19
C LEU A 387 5.64 5.16 36.92
N LEU A 388 6.47 6.20 37.02
CA LEU A 388 6.86 7.01 35.87
C LEU A 388 7.67 6.21 34.85
N PHE A 389 8.54 5.32 35.32
CA PHE A 389 9.37 4.47 34.47
C PHE A 389 8.51 3.57 33.58
N VAL A 390 7.57 2.81 34.18
CA VAL A 390 6.68 1.90 33.44
C VAL A 390 5.69 2.68 32.57
N SER A 391 5.16 3.81 33.06
CA SER A 391 4.30 4.68 32.23
C SER A 391 5.06 5.21 31.01
N SER A 392 6.34 5.57 31.18
CA SER A 392 7.19 6.06 30.08
C SER A 392 7.47 4.97 29.06
N PHE A 393 7.66 3.71 29.48
CA PHE A 393 7.82 2.58 28.57
C PHE A 393 6.60 2.39 27.65
N ALA A 394 5.39 2.45 28.22
CA ALA A 394 4.14 2.25 27.50
C ALA A 394 3.87 3.31 26.40
N LEU A 395 4.44 4.52 26.52
CA LEU A 395 4.28 5.61 25.56
C LEU A 395 4.94 5.34 24.19
N GLY A 396 5.96 4.48 24.13
CA GLY A 396 6.74 4.30 22.90
C GLY A 396 7.46 2.96 22.78
N LEU A 397 8.39 2.67 23.68
CA LEU A 397 9.22 1.46 23.59
C LEU A 397 8.42 0.16 23.71
N GLY A 398 7.22 0.18 24.29
CA GLY A 398 6.31 -0.97 24.25
C GLY A 398 5.84 -1.31 22.82
N PRO A 399 4.96 -0.49 22.21
CA PRO A 399 4.29 -0.84 20.95
C PRO A 399 5.10 -0.55 19.68
N VAL A 400 5.94 0.49 19.66
CA VAL A 400 6.58 0.97 18.42
C VAL A 400 7.57 -0.01 17.79
N PRO A 401 8.45 -0.72 18.54
CA PRO A 401 9.45 -1.61 17.93
C PRO A 401 8.86 -2.67 17.00
N PHE A 402 7.70 -3.22 17.33
CA PHE A 402 7.05 -4.27 16.55
C PHE A 402 6.45 -3.76 15.24
N ILE A 403 6.05 -2.49 15.18
CA ILE A 403 5.46 -1.86 13.98
C ILE A 403 6.57 -1.34 13.05
N LEU A 404 7.65 -0.81 13.63
CA LEU A 404 8.70 -0.08 12.92
C LEU A 404 9.37 -0.87 11.79
N SER A 405 9.52 -2.20 11.93
CA SER A 405 10.17 -2.99 10.87
C SER A 405 9.38 -3.00 9.57
N ALA A 406 8.05 -3.07 9.63
CA ALA A 406 7.21 -3.06 8.43
C ALA A 406 7.18 -1.68 7.74
N GLU A 407 7.58 -0.62 8.45
CA GLU A 407 7.65 0.75 7.93
C GLU A 407 9.06 1.12 7.41
N LEU A 408 10.12 0.45 7.89
CA LEU A 408 11.51 0.76 7.55
C LEU A 408 12.10 -0.10 6.41
N VAL A 409 11.49 -1.25 6.08
CA VAL A 409 11.93 -2.13 4.98
C VAL A 409 10.75 -2.50 4.08
N GLY A 410 11.03 -2.86 2.82
CA GLY A 410 10.02 -3.35 1.88
C GLY A 410 9.48 -4.74 2.26
N PRO A 411 8.28 -5.12 1.77
CA PRO A 411 7.60 -6.38 2.11
C PRO A 411 8.49 -7.64 2.01
N GLU A 412 9.37 -7.68 1.03
CA GLU A 412 10.34 -8.75 0.75
C GLU A 412 11.38 -8.98 1.86
N ALA A 413 11.66 -7.95 2.67
CA ALA A 413 12.67 -7.97 3.72
C ALA A 413 12.09 -7.87 5.15
N VAL A 414 10.78 -7.60 5.32
CA VAL A 414 10.13 -7.45 6.63
C VAL A 414 10.32 -8.70 7.48
N GLY A 415 10.08 -9.89 6.91
CA GLY A 415 10.15 -11.16 7.63
C GLY A 415 11.53 -11.41 8.26
N ALA A 416 12.58 -11.36 7.45
CA ALA A 416 13.93 -11.63 7.93
C ALA A 416 14.49 -10.49 8.81
N THR A 417 14.14 -9.21 8.54
CA THR A 417 14.48 -8.09 9.44
C THR A 417 13.86 -8.26 10.82
N GLN A 418 12.56 -8.60 10.88
CA GLN A 418 11.87 -8.88 12.13
C GLN A 418 12.47 -10.07 12.88
N SER A 419 12.81 -11.16 12.19
CA SER A 419 13.41 -12.33 12.84
C SER A 419 14.72 -12.01 13.56
N ILE A 420 15.62 -11.25 12.92
CA ILE A 420 16.92 -10.88 13.52
C ILE A 420 16.72 -9.88 14.66
N ALA A 421 15.85 -8.89 14.47
CA ALA A 421 15.57 -7.90 15.50
C ALA A 421 14.92 -8.53 16.74
N LEU A 422 14.02 -9.50 16.54
CA LEU A 422 13.42 -10.26 17.62
C LEU A 422 14.44 -11.19 18.31
N ALA A 423 15.38 -11.76 17.56
CA ALA A 423 16.49 -12.51 18.16
C ALA A 423 17.35 -11.61 19.05
N ALA A 424 17.69 -10.39 18.59
CA ALA A 424 18.39 -9.40 19.39
C ALA A 424 17.60 -8.99 20.64
N ASN A 425 16.28 -8.83 20.52
CA ASN A 425 15.37 -8.59 21.63
C ASN A 425 15.50 -9.70 22.69
N TRP A 426 15.32 -10.97 22.30
CA TRP A 426 15.41 -12.10 23.22
C TRP A 426 16.78 -12.26 23.86
N ILE A 427 17.86 -12.02 23.12
CA ILE A 427 19.24 -12.04 23.66
C ILE A 427 19.42 -10.94 24.72
N ALA A 428 18.90 -9.74 24.49
CA ALA A 428 18.95 -8.66 25.46
C ALA A 428 18.07 -8.97 26.70
N THR A 429 16.88 -9.53 26.50
CA THR A 429 16.01 -10.03 27.59
C THR A 429 16.73 -11.08 28.42
N PHE A 430 17.42 -12.03 27.78
CA PHE A 430 18.25 -13.04 28.44
C PHE A 430 19.35 -12.41 29.27
N ALA A 431 20.08 -11.44 28.71
CA ALA A 431 21.15 -10.75 29.44
C ALA A 431 20.61 -10.04 30.69
N VAL A 432 19.49 -9.32 30.58
CA VAL A 432 18.87 -8.68 31.75
C VAL A 432 18.41 -9.72 32.77
N ALA A 433 17.71 -10.77 32.36
CA ALA A 433 17.23 -11.82 33.27
C ALA A 433 18.39 -12.56 33.99
N GLN A 434 19.47 -12.85 33.28
CA GLN A 434 20.61 -13.58 33.85
C GLN A 434 21.45 -12.73 34.79
N PHE A 435 21.79 -11.50 34.38
CA PHE A 435 22.79 -10.69 35.07
C PHE A 435 22.21 -9.69 36.06
N PHE A 436 20.93 -9.33 35.94
CA PHE A 436 20.31 -8.35 36.85
C PHE A 436 20.32 -8.77 38.32
N PRO A 437 19.96 -10.02 38.71
CA PRO A 437 19.99 -10.42 40.12
C PRO A 437 21.39 -10.28 40.75
N LEU A 438 22.43 -10.70 40.01
CA LEU A 438 23.82 -10.55 40.44
C LEU A 438 24.23 -9.07 40.55
N ALA A 439 23.88 -8.26 39.55
CA ALA A 439 24.19 -6.84 39.56
C ALA A 439 23.47 -6.10 40.70
N SER A 440 22.22 -6.47 40.99
CA SER A 440 21.43 -5.90 42.08
C SER A 440 22.00 -6.25 43.46
N ASP A 441 22.50 -7.47 43.65
CA ASP A 441 23.14 -7.86 44.91
C ASP A 441 24.45 -7.10 45.17
N VAL A 442 25.24 -6.81 44.13
CA VAL A 442 26.55 -6.14 44.27
C VAL A 442 26.44 -4.63 44.25
N LEU A 443 25.61 -4.07 43.37
CA LEU A 443 25.52 -2.62 43.12
C LEU A 443 24.33 -1.96 43.81
N HIS A 444 23.38 -2.75 44.34
CA HIS A 444 22.11 -2.26 44.87
C HIS A 444 21.44 -1.27 43.91
N GLY A 445 20.92 -0.14 44.41
CA GLY A 445 20.28 0.90 43.60
C GLY A 445 21.17 1.53 42.51
N LYS A 446 22.50 1.36 42.55
CA LYS A 446 23.39 1.90 41.51
C LYS A 446 23.23 1.19 40.16
N VAL A 447 22.62 0.00 40.12
CA VAL A 447 22.31 -0.70 38.86
C VAL A 447 21.45 0.16 37.92
N TYR A 448 20.56 1.00 38.47
CA TYR A 448 19.72 1.89 37.69
C TYR A 448 20.48 3.07 37.05
N LEU A 449 21.70 3.37 37.50
CA LEU A 449 22.58 4.31 36.78
C LEU A 449 23.06 3.72 35.45
N ILE A 450 23.23 2.39 35.38
CA ILE A 450 23.58 1.69 34.14
C ILE A 450 22.42 1.81 33.15
N PHE A 451 21.19 1.57 33.60
CA PHE A 451 20.01 1.73 32.75
C PHE A 451 19.77 3.19 32.31
N ALA A 452 20.06 4.17 33.16
CA ALA A 452 20.02 5.57 32.79
C ALA A 452 21.05 5.91 31.70
N ALA A 453 22.29 5.42 31.84
CA ALA A 453 23.35 5.61 30.84
C ALA A 453 23.02 4.93 29.51
N LEU A 454 22.52 3.69 29.55
CA LEU A 454 22.07 2.97 28.35
C LEU A 454 20.89 3.69 27.68
N SER A 455 19.91 4.17 28.45
CA SER A 455 18.79 4.94 27.92
C SER A 455 19.25 6.23 27.23
N ALA A 456 20.23 6.93 27.79
CA ALA A 456 20.84 8.12 27.17
C ALA A 456 21.58 7.76 25.87
N PHE A 457 22.34 6.65 25.86
CA PHE A 457 23.00 6.15 24.65
C PHE A 457 21.99 5.83 23.54
N PHE A 458 20.94 5.08 23.85
CA PHE A 458 19.89 4.76 22.87
C PHE A 458 19.11 6.00 22.44
N PHE A 459 18.87 6.97 23.33
CA PHE A 459 18.25 8.24 22.97
C PHE A 459 19.08 8.97 21.92
N VAL A 460 20.40 9.10 22.13
CA VAL A 460 21.31 9.73 21.17
C VAL A 460 21.31 8.96 19.85
N PHE A 461 21.47 7.64 19.91
CA PHE A 461 21.47 6.79 18.71
C PHE A 461 20.17 6.92 17.91
N ILE A 462 19.02 6.81 18.54
CA ILE A 462 17.70 6.88 17.88
C ILE A 462 17.44 8.30 17.35
N SER A 463 17.87 9.33 18.07
CA SER A 463 17.73 10.71 17.62
C SER A 463 18.50 10.98 16.32
N TRP A 464 19.68 10.37 16.17
CA TRP A 464 20.58 10.57 15.03
C TRP A 464 20.32 9.60 13.88
N TYR A 465 20.15 8.30 14.16
CA TYR A 465 20.18 7.23 13.16
C TYR A 465 18.80 6.78 12.69
N VAL A 466 17.78 6.81 13.55
CA VAL A 466 16.44 6.32 13.21
C VAL A 466 15.61 7.45 12.57
N PRO A 467 15.09 7.27 11.34
CA PRO A 467 14.24 8.24 10.67
C PRO A 467 12.80 8.23 11.21
N GLU A 468 12.04 9.30 10.94
CA GLU A 468 10.60 9.33 11.22
C GLU A 468 9.83 8.70 10.06
N THR A 469 8.91 7.78 10.38
CA THR A 469 8.08 7.05 9.42
C THR A 469 6.70 7.69 9.22
N LYS A 470 6.26 8.55 10.14
CA LYS A 470 4.94 9.19 10.06
C LYS A 470 4.78 10.01 8.77
N GLY A 471 3.72 9.70 8.02
CA GLY A 471 3.34 10.43 6.80
C GLY A 471 4.20 10.11 5.59
N LYS A 472 5.02 9.05 5.66
CA LYS A 472 5.83 8.54 4.55
C LYS A 472 5.12 7.37 3.86
N LYS A 473 5.18 7.34 2.53
CA LYS A 473 4.47 6.33 1.74
C LYS A 473 5.18 4.98 1.79
N ASN A 474 6.51 4.97 1.59
CA ASN A 474 7.31 3.77 1.41
C ASN A 474 8.66 3.88 2.14
N ALA A 475 9.32 2.75 2.40
CA ALA A 475 10.63 2.69 3.06
C ALA A 475 11.71 3.56 2.37
N ASP A 476 11.66 3.71 1.04
CA ASP A 476 12.63 4.55 0.32
C ASP A 476 12.49 6.04 0.61
N GLU A 477 11.25 6.52 0.82
CA GLU A 477 10.98 7.91 1.23
C GLU A 477 11.48 8.15 2.67
N VAL A 478 11.35 7.14 3.54
CA VAL A 478 11.82 7.20 4.93
C VAL A 478 13.34 7.36 5.00
N TRP A 479 14.07 6.64 4.15
CA TRP A 479 15.53 6.68 4.12
C TRP A 479 16.10 7.78 3.20
N GLY A 480 15.25 8.60 2.58
CA GLY A 480 15.67 9.64 1.63
C GLY A 480 16.42 9.08 0.42
N ARG A 481 16.04 7.88 -0.03
CA ARG A 481 16.64 7.19 -1.20
C ARG A 481 16.09 7.68 -2.52
N GLU A 482 15.09 8.55 -2.49
CA GLU A 482 14.67 9.35 -3.64
C GLU A 482 15.79 10.36 -3.98
N ARG A 483 16.72 9.89 -4.84
CA ARG A 483 17.86 10.58 -5.48
C ARG A 483 19.14 10.78 -4.65
N ARG A 484 20.06 9.83 -4.82
CA ARG A 484 21.52 10.07 -4.85
C ARG A 484 22.22 9.09 -5.81
N ASN A 485 21.98 9.23 -7.12
CA ASN A 485 22.82 8.64 -8.16
C ASN A 485 23.06 9.67 -9.26
N GLY A 486 23.93 10.63 -8.94
CA GLY A 486 24.69 11.41 -9.90
C GLY A 486 26.17 11.09 -9.70
N MET A 487 26.81 10.57 -10.74
CA MET A 487 28.26 10.43 -10.93
C MET A 487 29.00 9.29 -10.18
N THR A 488 29.27 8.19 -10.88
CA THR A 488 30.60 7.53 -11.00
C THR A 488 30.58 6.47 -12.10
N ASN A 489 31.59 6.48 -12.96
CA ASN A 489 31.78 5.61 -14.12
C ASN A 489 32.17 4.17 -13.73
N GLY A 490 31.79 3.20 -14.58
CA GLY A 490 32.53 1.95 -14.80
C GLY A 490 31.77 0.66 -14.47
N ASP A 491 31.21 0.03 -15.51
CA ASP A 491 30.92 -1.40 -15.70
C ASP A 491 30.22 -2.23 -14.58
N ALA A 492 28.94 -2.52 -14.80
CA ALA A 492 28.41 -3.89 -15.04
C ALA A 492 26.89 -3.93 -14.79
N HIS A 493 26.17 -4.53 -15.75
CA HIS A 493 24.74 -4.82 -15.78
C HIS A 493 24.05 -4.95 -14.41
N ARG A 494 23.11 -4.04 -14.11
CA ARG A 494 22.00 -4.29 -13.18
C ARG A 494 20.70 -3.68 -13.73
N ASN A 495 19.66 -4.51 -13.73
CA ASN A 495 18.33 -4.23 -14.24
C ASN A 495 17.68 -3.02 -13.56
N PRO A 496 16.82 -2.26 -14.27
CA PRO A 496 16.10 -1.14 -13.67
C PRO A 496 15.07 -1.61 -12.62
N PRO A 497 14.69 -0.76 -11.65
CA PRO A 497 13.68 -1.09 -10.64
C PRO A 497 12.31 -1.35 -11.29
N PRO A 498 11.41 -2.12 -10.64
CA PRO A 498 10.09 -2.36 -11.18
C PRO A 498 9.30 -1.05 -11.18
N SER A 499 8.87 -0.64 -12.37
CA SER A 499 7.92 0.42 -12.60
C SER A 499 6.57 0.07 -11.96
N LEU A 500 6.20 0.77 -10.89
CA LEU A 500 4.80 0.84 -10.45
C LEU A 500 4.01 1.58 -11.53
N LEU A 501 3.10 0.84 -12.19
CA LEU A 501 2.19 1.29 -13.24
C LEU A 501 2.85 1.75 -14.55
N SER A 502 3.11 0.78 -15.43
CA SER A 502 2.73 0.83 -16.84
C SER A 502 2.91 -0.57 -17.41
N PRO A 503 1.87 -1.29 -17.86
CA PRO A 503 2.10 -2.24 -18.93
C PRO A 503 2.45 -1.41 -20.17
N ALA A 504 3.74 -1.13 -20.36
CA ALA A 504 4.27 -0.93 -21.70
C ALA A 504 4.42 -2.30 -22.36
N PHE A 505 3.29 -3.02 -22.49
CA PHE A 505 3.16 -3.91 -23.62
C PHE A 505 3.02 -2.98 -24.81
N THR A 506 4.05 -2.90 -25.65
CA THR A 506 3.79 -2.53 -27.03
C THR A 506 2.96 -3.69 -27.57
N PRO A 507 1.69 -3.52 -27.97
CA PRO A 507 0.93 -4.63 -28.52
C PRO A 507 1.63 -5.11 -29.81
N PRO A 508 1.66 -6.42 -30.10
CA PRO A 508 1.42 -6.81 -31.48
C PRO A 508 0.08 -6.19 -31.88
N ALA A 509 0.01 -5.70 -33.10
CA ALA A 509 -1.19 -5.14 -33.70
C ALA A 509 -2.47 -5.86 -33.21
N THR A 510 -3.51 -5.08 -32.92
CA THR A 510 -4.90 -5.52 -32.95
C THR A 510 -5.04 -6.58 -34.05
N PRO A 511 -5.65 -7.76 -33.80
CA PRO A 511 -5.87 -8.75 -34.84
C PRO A 511 -6.68 -8.10 -35.98
N GLY A 512 -5.97 -7.69 -37.02
CA GLY A 512 -6.41 -6.75 -38.03
C GLY A 512 -5.24 -6.54 -38.98
N ILE A 513 -5.21 -7.37 -40.01
CA ILE A 513 -4.12 -7.52 -40.97
C ILE A 513 -3.95 -6.24 -41.81
N ALA A 514 -2.69 -5.82 -41.97
CA ALA A 514 -2.17 -4.87 -42.96
C ALA A 514 -2.63 -3.40 -42.88
N THR A 515 -1.64 -2.49 -42.78
CA THR A 515 -1.82 -1.06 -42.99
C THR A 515 -2.24 -0.79 -44.45
N PRO A 516 -3.40 -0.17 -44.74
CA PRO A 516 -3.72 0.25 -46.10
C PRO A 516 -2.77 1.37 -46.54
N SER A 517 -2.21 1.24 -47.74
CA SER A 517 -1.16 2.10 -48.31
C SER A 517 -1.63 3.49 -48.80
N HIS A 518 -2.85 3.92 -48.48
CA HIS A 518 -3.38 5.24 -48.87
C HIS A 518 -4.22 5.89 -47.75
N PRO A 519 -3.66 6.82 -46.95
CA PRO A 519 -4.42 7.53 -45.93
C PRO A 519 -5.39 8.54 -46.58
N ARG A 520 -6.69 8.33 -46.41
CA ARG A 520 -7.72 9.33 -46.75
C ARG A 520 -7.95 10.28 -45.57
N PRO A 521 -8.12 11.60 -45.79
CA PRO A 521 -8.47 12.53 -44.72
C PRO A 521 -9.83 12.17 -44.11
N PRO A 522 -9.97 12.25 -42.77
CA PRO A 522 -11.25 11.93 -42.13
C PRO A 522 -12.32 12.96 -42.52
N ARG A 523 -13.55 12.49 -42.78
CA ARG A 523 -14.69 13.40 -43.05
C ARG A 523 -14.91 14.30 -41.84
N SER A 524 -14.80 15.61 -42.02
CA SER A 524 -15.12 16.62 -41.03
C SER A 524 -16.41 17.35 -41.41
N THR A 525 -17.17 17.78 -40.41
CA THR A 525 -18.37 18.59 -40.58
C THR A 525 -18.15 19.90 -39.82
N PRO A 526 -18.35 21.08 -40.46
CA PRO A 526 -18.33 22.35 -39.76
C PRO A 526 -19.33 22.34 -38.60
N VAL A 527 -18.94 22.91 -37.46
CA VAL A 527 -19.79 23.05 -36.29
C VAL A 527 -20.03 24.53 -36.07
N ASP A 528 -21.30 24.93 -36.06
CA ASP A 528 -21.73 26.24 -35.59
C ASP A 528 -22.64 26.09 -34.38
N THR A 529 -22.08 26.31 -33.18
CA THR A 529 -22.81 26.26 -31.91
C THR A 529 -23.58 27.56 -31.60
N SER A 530 -23.50 28.58 -32.45
CA SER A 530 -24.25 29.84 -32.28
C SER A 530 -25.73 29.74 -32.68
N LEU A 531 -26.10 28.67 -33.40
CA LEU A 531 -27.48 28.39 -33.81
C LEU A 531 -28.18 27.55 -32.72
N SER A 532 -29.35 28.02 -32.26
CA SER A 532 -30.15 27.35 -31.23
C SER A 532 -30.62 25.97 -31.71
N SER A 533 -30.05 24.92 -31.14
CA SER A 533 -30.49 23.54 -31.38
C SER A 533 -31.38 23.04 -30.23
N ASP A 534 -32.36 22.19 -30.53
CA ASP A 534 -33.31 21.55 -29.59
C ASP A 534 -32.69 20.54 -28.59
N ILE A 535 -31.37 20.55 -28.38
CA ILE A 535 -30.66 19.61 -27.51
C ILE A 535 -30.43 20.28 -26.14
N PRO A 536 -30.77 19.61 -25.01
CA PRO A 536 -30.53 20.11 -23.66
C PRO A 536 -29.11 20.63 -23.45
N ALA A 537 -28.96 21.75 -22.73
CA ALA A 537 -27.64 22.30 -22.42
C ALA A 537 -26.89 21.36 -21.46
N PRO A 538 -25.63 21.01 -21.73
CA PRO A 538 -24.85 20.18 -20.82
C PRO A 538 -24.61 20.91 -19.50
N TYR A 539 -24.42 20.15 -18.42
CA TYR A 539 -23.96 20.72 -17.16
C TYR A 539 -22.54 21.28 -17.33
N LEU A 540 -22.40 22.59 -17.23
CA LEU A 540 -21.13 23.31 -17.27
C LEU A 540 -20.77 23.78 -15.86
N LEU A 541 -19.48 23.73 -15.53
CA LEU A 541 -18.98 24.34 -14.30
C LEU A 541 -19.11 25.86 -14.40
N GLU A 542 -19.51 26.53 -13.31
CA GLU A 542 -19.61 28.00 -13.26
C GLU A 542 -18.25 28.69 -13.48
N LYS A 543 -17.17 28.05 -13.05
CA LYS A 543 -15.79 28.52 -13.24
C LYS A 543 -14.92 27.33 -13.66
N LEU A 544 -14.02 27.57 -14.62
CA LEU A 544 -13.05 26.54 -15.02
C LEU A 544 -12.07 26.18 -13.89
N PRO A 545 -11.68 24.90 -13.78
CA PRO A 545 -10.64 24.45 -12.85
C PRO A 545 -9.29 25.12 -13.08
N GLU A 546 -8.49 25.23 -12.02
CA GLU A 546 -7.09 25.64 -12.14
C GLU A 546 -6.23 24.42 -12.44
N VAL A 547 -5.41 24.51 -13.49
CA VAL A 547 -4.54 23.43 -13.94
C VAL A 547 -3.09 23.89 -14.04
N GLU A 548 -2.16 23.01 -13.70
CA GLU A 548 -0.73 23.25 -13.82
C GLU A 548 -0.05 22.03 -14.45
N CYS A 549 0.68 22.22 -15.55
CA CYS A 549 1.51 21.19 -16.14
C CYS A 549 2.79 21.03 -15.32
N GLU A 550 2.90 19.90 -14.63
CA GLU A 550 4.01 19.62 -13.73
C GLU A 550 5.27 19.20 -14.49
N VAL A 551 5.14 18.32 -15.48
CA VAL A 551 6.28 17.78 -16.24
C VAL A 551 5.90 17.43 -17.67
N ARG A 552 6.88 17.54 -18.58
CA ARG A 552 6.78 17.09 -19.97
C ARG A 552 7.98 16.26 -20.41
N ALA A 553 7.74 15.16 -21.12
CA ALA A 553 8.78 14.35 -21.74
C ALA A 553 8.52 14.09 -23.22
N ARG A 554 9.59 14.02 -24.02
CA ARG A 554 9.53 13.58 -25.42
C ARG A 554 9.47 12.06 -25.45
N ILE A 555 8.49 11.52 -26.16
CA ILE A 555 8.34 10.09 -26.42
C ILE A 555 8.68 9.81 -27.89
N PRO A 556 9.74 9.03 -28.18
CA PRO A 556 10.05 8.63 -29.55
C PRO A 556 8.91 7.78 -30.14
N THR A 557 8.50 8.06 -31.37
CA THR A 557 7.49 7.30 -32.11
C THR A 557 8.12 6.56 -33.29
N THR A 558 7.47 5.49 -33.75
CA THR A 558 7.88 4.72 -34.94
C THR A 558 7.52 5.41 -36.26
N THR A 559 6.62 6.40 -36.23
CA THR A 559 6.11 7.11 -37.41
C THR A 559 6.87 8.41 -37.73
N GLY A 560 7.85 8.77 -36.91
CA GLY A 560 8.74 9.92 -37.13
C GLY A 560 8.21 11.27 -36.67
N GLN A 561 6.92 11.40 -36.34
CA GLN A 561 6.36 12.62 -35.74
C GLN A 561 6.65 12.67 -34.23
N GLU A 562 7.13 13.80 -33.72
CA GLU A 562 7.47 13.92 -32.29
C GLU A 562 6.21 13.90 -31.43
N MET A 563 6.20 13.03 -30.43
CA MET A 563 5.14 12.94 -29.42
C MET A 563 5.67 13.44 -28.08
N TRP A 564 4.85 14.19 -27.35
CA TRP A 564 5.18 14.78 -26.06
C TRP A 564 4.10 14.45 -25.04
N LEU A 565 4.50 13.84 -23.93
CA LEU A 565 3.60 13.54 -22.83
C LEU A 565 3.69 14.65 -21.78
N HIS A 566 2.56 15.24 -21.41
CA HIS A 566 2.45 16.26 -20.38
C HIS A 566 1.62 15.70 -19.22
N VAL A 567 2.10 15.88 -18.00
CA VAL A 567 1.36 15.55 -16.76
C VAL A 567 0.81 16.84 -16.17
N TYR A 568 -0.48 16.83 -15.83
CA TYR A 568 -1.21 17.95 -15.25
C TYR A 568 -1.73 17.62 -13.86
N ARG A 569 -1.59 18.59 -12.95
CA ARG A 569 -2.26 18.65 -11.66
C ARG A 569 -3.35 19.71 -11.70
N ASN A 570 -4.37 19.54 -10.86
CA ASN A 570 -5.52 20.43 -10.80
C ASN A 570 -6.01 20.68 -9.36
N ASN A 571 -6.99 21.57 -9.20
CA ASN A 571 -7.58 21.92 -7.90
C ASN A 571 -8.96 21.29 -7.61
N VAL A 572 -9.46 20.41 -8.49
CA VAL A 572 -10.79 19.79 -8.38
C VAL A 572 -10.70 18.35 -7.88
N ASP A 573 -9.66 17.62 -8.25
CA ASP A 573 -9.38 16.27 -7.75
C ASP A 573 -7.89 16.07 -7.45
N THR A 574 -7.58 14.90 -6.89
CA THR A 574 -6.21 14.50 -6.53
C THR A 574 -5.51 13.69 -7.64
N LYS A 575 -6.11 13.63 -8.84
CA LYS A 575 -5.61 12.78 -9.93
C LYS A 575 -4.66 13.56 -10.82
N GLU A 576 -3.67 12.84 -11.34
CA GLU A 576 -2.80 13.34 -12.41
C GLU A 576 -3.44 13.05 -13.76
N HIS A 577 -3.63 14.08 -14.58
CA HIS A 577 -4.21 13.96 -15.92
C HIS A 577 -3.12 14.11 -16.98
N LEU A 578 -3.32 13.50 -18.15
CA LEU A 578 -2.31 13.47 -19.20
C LEU A 578 -2.77 14.26 -20.42
N ALA A 579 -1.84 14.98 -21.06
CA ALA A 579 -2.01 15.45 -22.43
C ALA A 579 -0.93 14.85 -23.32
N ILE A 580 -1.37 14.06 -24.31
CA ILE A 580 -0.50 13.47 -25.33
C ILE A 580 -0.52 14.41 -26.53
N VAL A 581 0.59 15.08 -26.77
CA VAL A 581 0.71 16.13 -27.78
C VAL A 581 1.56 15.62 -28.94
N PHE A 582 1.04 15.79 -30.16
CA PHE A 582 1.69 15.40 -31.41
C PHE A 582 2.15 16.66 -32.14
N GLY A 583 3.45 16.73 -32.44
CA GLY A 583 4.11 17.91 -32.99
C GLY A 583 4.76 18.80 -31.93
N ASN A 584 5.45 19.85 -32.40
CA ASN A 584 6.30 20.72 -31.57
C ASN A 584 5.72 22.11 -31.31
N GLU A 585 4.60 22.45 -31.94
CA GLU A 585 4.03 23.79 -31.89
C GLU A 585 3.13 24.01 -30.68
N ILE A 586 2.45 22.96 -30.21
CA ILE A 586 1.54 23.00 -29.06
C ILE A 586 2.37 22.95 -27.77
N ARG A 587 2.18 23.95 -26.90
CA ARG A 587 2.96 24.10 -25.67
C ARG A 587 2.12 24.59 -24.51
N SER A 588 2.42 24.04 -23.33
CA SER A 588 1.82 24.45 -22.07
C SER A 588 2.41 25.78 -21.57
N GLN A 589 1.53 26.74 -21.27
CA GLN A 589 1.89 28.04 -20.70
C GLN A 589 2.39 27.89 -19.26
N SER A 590 1.71 27.08 -18.44
CA SER A 590 2.10 26.80 -17.05
C SER A 590 3.44 26.05 -16.97
N LEU A 591 3.71 25.11 -17.88
CA LEU A 591 5.01 24.44 -18.00
C LEU A 591 6.11 25.47 -18.30
N ASP A 592 5.86 26.39 -19.24
CA ASP A 592 6.86 27.35 -19.69
C ASP A 592 7.05 28.55 -18.76
N LYS A 593 6.21 28.71 -17.74
CA LYS A 593 6.42 29.72 -16.70
C LYS A 593 7.69 29.42 -15.91
N VAL A 594 8.40 30.47 -15.49
CA VAL A 594 9.55 30.34 -14.57
C VAL A 594 9.01 30.24 -13.14
N ARG A 595 9.45 29.21 -12.40
CA ARG A 595 9.03 29.02 -11.01
C ARG A 595 10.01 29.70 -10.04
N PRO A 596 9.57 30.22 -8.88
CA PRO A 596 10.46 30.83 -7.91
C PRO A 596 11.54 29.85 -7.41
N GLY A 597 12.81 30.26 -7.49
CA GLY A 597 13.94 29.41 -7.07
C GLY A 597 14.32 28.29 -8.04
N GLU A 598 13.70 28.21 -9.22
CA GLU A 598 13.99 27.19 -10.24
C GLU A 598 15.35 27.41 -10.92
N THR A 599 16.21 26.39 -10.93
CA THR A 599 17.46 26.41 -11.71
C THR A 599 17.22 26.04 -13.18
N GLU A 600 18.16 26.35 -14.09
CA GLU A 600 18.05 25.90 -15.49
C GLU A 600 18.00 24.38 -15.63
N PHE A 601 18.65 23.64 -14.73
CA PHE A 601 18.60 22.18 -14.71
C PHE A 601 17.21 21.68 -14.28
N ASP A 602 16.62 22.28 -13.26
CA ASP A 602 15.24 21.97 -12.83
C ASP A 602 14.26 22.24 -13.97
N ARG A 603 14.43 23.36 -14.67
CA ARG A 603 13.62 23.73 -15.82
C ARG A 603 13.73 22.73 -16.98
N MET A 604 14.94 22.25 -17.27
CA MET A 604 15.17 21.24 -18.30
C MET A 604 14.63 19.86 -17.90
N THR A 605 14.85 19.44 -16.65
CA THR A 605 14.37 18.14 -16.14
C THR A 605 12.85 18.10 -16.00
N ARG A 606 12.22 19.25 -15.73
CA ARG A 606 10.76 19.43 -15.78
C ARG A 606 10.20 19.40 -17.19
N GLY A 607 11.03 19.51 -18.23
CA GLY A 607 10.58 19.47 -19.61
C GLY A 607 10.34 20.83 -20.26
N ALA A 608 10.56 21.94 -19.54
CA ALA A 608 10.31 23.31 -20.00
C ALA A 608 11.45 23.86 -20.88
N TYR A 609 11.75 23.16 -21.97
CA TYR A 609 12.81 23.51 -22.94
C TYR A 609 12.29 23.56 -24.39
N VAL A 610 13.11 24.06 -25.32
CA VAL A 610 12.83 24.08 -26.77
C VAL A 610 13.81 23.14 -27.49
N GLY A 611 13.33 22.40 -28.50
CA GLY A 611 14.15 21.46 -29.28
C GLY A 611 14.54 20.19 -28.51
N ARG A 612 15.55 19.46 -28.99
CA ARG A 612 15.99 18.19 -28.37
C ARG A 612 17.06 18.39 -27.30
N LEU A 613 16.96 17.64 -26.20
CA LEU A 613 18.05 17.55 -25.22
C LEU A 613 19.20 16.70 -25.79
N TYR A 614 20.43 17.04 -25.39
CA TYR A 614 21.65 16.29 -25.69
C TYR A 614 22.59 16.36 -24.48
N PRO A 615 23.46 15.35 -24.27
CA PRO A 615 24.43 15.38 -23.18
C PRO A 615 25.28 16.66 -23.22
N GLY A 616 25.41 17.34 -22.07
CA GLY A 616 26.17 18.60 -21.95
C GLY A 616 25.38 19.88 -22.22
N ARG A 617 24.07 19.81 -22.51
CA ARG A 617 23.21 21.01 -22.66
C ARG A 617 23.03 21.73 -21.30
N THR A 618 23.30 23.02 -21.27
CA THR A 618 23.24 23.85 -20.03
C THR A 618 22.04 24.80 -19.95
N HIS A 619 21.37 25.07 -21.07
CA HIS A 619 20.26 26.03 -21.13
C HIS A 619 18.98 25.42 -21.74
N SER A 620 17.84 25.82 -21.19
CA SER A 620 16.51 25.45 -21.68
C SER A 620 16.14 26.12 -23.02
N ARG A 621 16.72 27.29 -23.32
CA ARG A 621 16.38 28.15 -24.47
C ARG A 621 17.50 28.30 -25.53
N VAL A 622 18.33 27.28 -25.73
CA VAL A 622 19.50 27.33 -26.63
C VAL A 622 19.17 27.83 -28.03
N GLU A 623 18.07 27.41 -28.64
CA GLU A 623 17.71 27.84 -30.01
C GLU A 623 17.30 29.31 -30.08
N GLN A 624 16.62 29.82 -29.06
CA GLN A 624 16.27 31.24 -28.97
C GLN A 624 17.52 32.09 -28.74
N ILE A 625 18.46 31.61 -27.93
CA ILE A 625 19.76 32.25 -27.71
C ILE A 625 20.58 32.28 -29.01
N LYS A 626 20.61 31.17 -29.76
CA LYS A 626 21.28 31.10 -31.08
C LYS A 626 20.66 32.06 -32.10
N LYS A 627 19.32 32.13 -32.13
CA LYS A 627 18.57 33.03 -33.02
C LYS A 627 18.77 34.51 -32.64
N ALA A 628 18.80 34.84 -31.35
CA ALA A 628 19.12 36.18 -30.85
C ALA A 628 20.58 36.58 -31.09
N ALA A 629 21.50 35.62 -31.11
CA ALA A 629 22.91 35.81 -31.43
C ALA A 629 23.23 35.81 -32.94
N GLY A 630 22.21 35.73 -33.82
CA GLY A 630 22.40 35.76 -35.28
C GLY A 630 23.06 34.51 -35.87
N ILE A 631 23.14 33.41 -35.12
CA ILE A 631 23.76 32.16 -35.58
C ILE A 631 22.74 31.38 -36.44
N PRO A 632 23.06 31.02 -37.70
CA PRO A 632 22.15 30.26 -38.55
C PRO A 632 21.81 28.90 -37.92
N THR A 633 20.53 28.66 -37.66
CA THR A 633 20.02 27.32 -37.32
C THR A 633 19.94 26.48 -38.59
N LEU A 634 20.37 25.21 -38.55
CA LEU A 634 20.33 24.28 -39.69
C LEU A 634 18.95 24.29 -40.39
N PRO A 635 18.87 24.12 -41.72
CA PRO A 635 17.61 24.15 -42.44
C PRO A 635 16.66 23.05 -41.95
N LYS A 636 15.35 23.35 -41.87
CA LYS A 636 14.29 22.33 -41.81
C LYS A 636 14.56 21.30 -42.91
N ALA A 637 14.58 20.02 -42.57
CA ALA A 637 14.66 18.94 -43.55
C ALA A 637 13.56 19.14 -44.61
N THR A 638 13.97 19.42 -45.84
CA THR A 638 13.11 19.50 -47.02
C THR A 638 12.52 18.10 -47.27
N PRO A 639 11.25 17.97 -47.69
CA PRO A 639 10.73 16.68 -48.15
C PRO A 639 11.59 16.17 -49.31
N ALA A 640 11.80 14.85 -49.37
CA ALA A 640 12.57 14.19 -50.42
C ALA A 640 12.10 14.61 -51.83
N PRO A 641 13.01 14.67 -52.83
CA PRO A 641 12.68 15.18 -54.15
C PRO A 641 11.64 14.30 -54.86
N GLN A 642 10.61 14.95 -55.39
CA GLN A 642 9.71 14.36 -56.39
C GLN A 642 10.55 13.92 -57.59
N ARG A 643 10.32 12.68 -58.05
CA ARG A 643 10.82 12.23 -59.35
C ARG A 643 10.02 12.97 -60.43
N ASP A 644 10.68 13.88 -61.12
CA ASP A 644 10.17 14.51 -62.34
C ASP A 644 9.97 13.44 -63.43
N ALA A 645 8.73 13.32 -63.91
CA ALA A 645 8.44 12.78 -65.23
C ALA A 645 8.69 13.88 -66.27
N PRO A 646 9.15 13.56 -67.50
CA PRO A 646 9.70 14.56 -68.40
C PRO A 646 8.62 15.46 -69.01
N VAL A 647 8.94 16.74 -69.08
CA VAL A 647 8.23 17.78 -69.80
C VAL A 647 8.40 17.57 -71.31
N ILE A 648 7.30 17.55 -72.06
CA ILE A 648 7.26 17.91 -73.47
C ILE A 648 6.39 19.16 -73.59
N ASP A 649 7.01 20.17 -74.16
CA ASP A 649 6.53 21.52 -74.44
C ASP A 649 5.48 21.53 -75.56
N HIS A 650 4.48 22.41 -75.49
CA HIS A 650 4.10 23.31 -76.60
C HIS A 650 2.89 24.20 -76.26
N ALA A 651 3.03 25.43 -76.73
CA ALA A 651 2.19 26.60 -76.49
C ALA A 651 0.90 26.68 -77.34
N ASN A 652 0.14 27.75 -77.02
CA ASN A 652 -0.88 28.46 -77.81
C ASN A 652 -2.37 28.10 -77.57
N GLY A 653 -3.10 29.07 -76.99
CA GLY A 653 -4.02 29.89 -77.77
C GLY A 653 -5.52 29.56 -77.78
N LEU A 654 -6.29 30.62 -77.47
CA LEU A 654 -7.56 31.03 -78.12
C LEU A 654 -8.91 30.46 -77.62
N LEU A 655 -9.68 31.40 -77.04
CA LEU A 655 -11.03 31.86 -77.41
C LEU A 655 -12.30 30.97 -77.31
N SER A 656 -13.37 31.69 -76.93
CA SER A 656 -14.80 31.53 -77.28
C SER A 656 -15.62 30.52 -76.47
N SER A 657 -16.95 30.59 -76.41
CA SER A 657 -17.94 31.65 -76.15
C SER A 657 -19.31 30.94 -76.10
N SER A 658 -20.25 31.52 -75.34
CA SER A 658 -21.71 31.53 -75.56
C SER A 658 -22.61 30.25 -75.49
N SER A 659 -23.65 30.41 -74.66
CA SER A 659 -25.10 30.23 -74.90
C SER A 659 -25.81 28.86 -74.76
N ALA A 660 -26.54 28.74 -73.63
CA ALA A 660 -28.02 28.69 -73.44
C ALA A 660 -28.92 27.52 -73.95
N ALA A 661 -29.85 27.15 -73.04
CA ALA A 661 -31.12 26.39 -73.15
C ALA A 661 -31.01 24.84 -73.30
N SER A 662 -31.77 23.96 -72.62
CA SER A 662 -33.08 24.00 -71.95
C SER A 662 -33.27 22.79 -70.98
N SER A 663 -34.12 22.96 -69.96
CA SER A 663 -34.66 22.06 -68.88
C SER A 663 -35.20 20.65 -69.26
N PRO A 664 -35.75 19.83 -68.33
CA PRO A 664 -35.28 19.40 -66.99
C PRO A 664 -35.41 17.86 -66.77
N THR A 665 -34.51 17.22 -66.01
CA THR A 665 -34.82 15.90 -65.41
C THR A 665 -34.11 15.68 -64.07
N SER A 666 -34.88 15.10 -63.17
CA SER A 666 -34.61 14.68 -61.80
C SER A 666 -33.33 13.86 -61.59
N SER A 667 -32.53 14.22 -60.61
CA SER A 667 -32.04 13.32 -59.55
C SER A 667 -31.13 14.10 -58.60
N GLU A 668 -31.43 13.98 -57.32
CA GLU A 668 -30.68 14.54 -56.21
C GLU A 668 -29.30 13.87 -56.12
N ALA A 669 -28.26 14.62 -56.48
CA ALA A 669 -26.88 14.36 -56.08
C ALA A 669 -26.13 15.70 -56.09
N GLY A 670 -26.36 16.51 -55.06
CA GLY A 670 -25.62 17.74 -54.84
C GLY A 670 -24.32 17.44 -54.09
N ASP A 671 -23.27 17.12 -54.83
CA ASP A 671 -21.89 17.22 -54.34
C ASP A 671 -21.57 18.69 -54.07
N ILE A 672 -21.74 19.12 -52.82
CA ILE A 672 -21.23 20.39 -52.32
C ILE A 672 -19.73 20.20 -52.10
N HIS A 673 -18.92 20.81 -52.97
CA HIS A 673 -17.50 21.05 -52.70
C HIS A 673 -17.35 21.82 -51.37
N PRO A 674 -16.67 21.30 -50.33
CA PRO A 674 -16.31 22.11 -49.17
C PRO A 674 -15.06 22.92 -49.54
N SER A 675 -15.26 24.22 -49.70
CA SER A 675 -14.22 25.25 -49.72
C SER A 675 -13.34 25.18 -48.46
N THR A 676 -12.02 25.32 -48.65
CA THR A 676 -10.97 25.51 -47.63
C THR A 676 -10.95 24.48 -46.49
N SER A 677 -10.21 23.38 -46.67
CA SER A 677 -9.97 22.42 -45.59
C SER A 677 -9.16 23.09 -44.47
N ASN A 678 -9.73 23.26 -43.27
CA ASN A 678 -9.00 23.72 -42.08
C ASN A 678 -8.04 22.64 -41.53
N THR A 679 -7.36 21.92 -42.41
CA THR A 679 -6.38 20.88 -42.03
C THR A 679 -5.25 21.42 -41.16
N ASP A 680 -5.00 22.73 -41.21
CA ASP A 680 -4.01 23.43 -40.39
C ASP A 680 -4.44 23.65 -38.93
N LEU A 681 -5.71 23.43 -38.59
CA LEU A 681 -6.17 23.49 -37.21
C LEU A 681 -5.76 22.21 -36.44
N PRO A 682 -5.30 22.35 -35.18
CA PRO A 682 -4.96 21.21 -34.33
C PRO A 682 -6.13 20.25 -34.16
N LEU A 683 -5.83 18.96 -34.30
CA LEU A 683 -6.80 17.89 -34.08
C LEU A 683 -6.80 17.49 -32.60
N VAL A 684 -7.97 17.49 -31.96
CA VAL A 684 -8.10 17.29 -30.51
C VAL A 684 -9.02 16.12 -30.22
N ARG A 685 -8.65 15.28 -29.25
CA ARG A 685 -9.48 14.20 -28.71
C ARG A 685 -9.58 14.35 -27.19
N ILE A 686 -10.80 14.45 -26.66
CA ILE A 686 -11.03 14.33 -25.22
C ILE A 686 -11.38 12.89 -24.90
N HIS A 687 -10.41 12.20 -24.31
CA HIS A 687 -10.45 10.78 -24.03
C HIS A 687 -10.60 10.54 -22.53
N SER A 688 -11.59 9.74 -22.14
CA SER A 688 -11.72 9.30 -20.75
C SER A 688 -11.01 7.96 -20.63
N GLU A 689 -10.18 7.82 -19.61
CA GLU A 689 -9.50 6.56 -19.24
C GLU A 689 -10.49 5.40 -19.30
N CYS A 690 -10.09 4.36 -20.03
CA CYS A 690 -10.86 3.13 -20.18
C CYS A 690 -9.90 1.93 -20.17
N TYR A 691 -9.42 1.57 -18.99
CA TYR A 691 -8.50 0.45 -18.75
C TYR A 691 -8.94 -0.84 -19.45
N THR A 692 -10.22 -1.21 -19.31
CA THR A 692 -10.74 -2.43 -19.93
C THR A 692 -10.71 -2.37 -21.46
N GLY A 693 -10.96 -1.22 -22.08
CA GLY A 693 -10.97 -1.08 -23.53
C GLY A 693 -9.57 -0.87 -24.13
N GLU A 694 -8.70 -0.18 -23.42
CA GLU A 694 -7.38 0.24 -23.91
C GLU A 694 -6.28 -0.78 -23.58
N THR A 695 -6.31 -1.34 -22.37
CA THR A 695 -5.25 -2.25 -21.87
C THR A 695 -5.67 -3.71 -21.97
N VAL A 696 -6.94 -4.02 -21.73
CA VAL A 696 -7.46 -5.40 -21.70
C VAL A 696 -8.19 -5.77 -22.99
N TRP A 697 -8.21 -4.88 -23.99
CA TRP A 697 -8.83 -5.09 -25.31
C TRP A 697 -10.29 -5.57 -25.26
N SER A 698 -11.06 -5.06 -24.29
CA SER A 698 -12.45 -5.46 -24.09
C SER A 698 -13.31 -5.12 -25.31
N ALA A 699 -13.99 -6.14 -25.84
CA ALA A 699 -15.00 -6.01 -26.87
C ALA A 699 -16.37 -5.54 -26.33
N ARG A 700 -16.43 -4.87 -25.17
CA ARG A 700 -17.66 -4.22 -24.67
C ARG A 700 -17.72 -2.75 -24.99
N CYS A 701 -16.63 -2.16 -25.48
CA CYS A 701 -16.58 -0.76 -25.86
C CYS A 701 -15.54 -0.52 -26.96
N ASP A 702 -15.71 0.57 -27.71
CA ASP A 702 -14.81 1.01 -28.77
C ASP A 702 -13.71 1.96 -28.29
N CYS A 703 -13.49 2.10 -26.97
CA CYS A 703 -12.59 3.11 -26.42
C CYS A 703 -11.12 2.90 -26.82
N GLY A 704 -10.63 1.66 -26.83
CA GLY A 704 -9.27 1.34 -27.26
C GLY A 704 -9.06 1.69 -28.73
N GLU A 705 -9.94 1.21 -29.60
CA GLU A 705 -9.91 1.51 -31.05
C GLU A 705 -9.97 3.03 -31.33
N GLN A 706 -10.80 3.77 -30.58
CA GLN A 706 -10.86 5.23 -30.71
C GLN A 706 -9.57 5.94 -30.28
N LEU A 707 -8.87 5.43 -29.26
CA LEU A 707 -7.60 6.00 -28.82
C LEU A 707 -6.51 5.78 -29.87
N ASP A 708 -6.44 4.55 -30.39
CA ASP A 708 -5.49 4.16 -31.43
C ASP A 708 -5.70 4.96 -32.72
N GLU A 709 -6.94 5.08 -33.19
CA GLU A 709 -7.25 5.85 -34.39
C GLU A 709 -6.96 7.34 -34.21
N ALA A 710 -7.22 7.91 -33.04
CA ALA A 710 -6.88 9.30 -32.74
C ALA A 710 -5.35 9.51 -32.78
N ALA A 711 -4.57 8.63 -32.16
CA ALA A 711 -3.12 8.69 -32.20
C ALA A 711 -2.58 8.50 -33.63
N ARG A 712 -3.16 7.59 -34.42
CA ARG A 712 -2.81 7.37 -35.83
C ARG A 712 -3.06 8.60 -36.69
N LEU A 713 -4.22 9.25 -36.54
CA LEU A 713 -4.56 10.47 -37.29
C LEU A 713 -3.64 11.64 -36.93
N MET A 714 -3.31 11.81 -35.64
CA MET A 714 -2.47 12.91 -35.17
C MET A 714 -0.99 12.72 -35.44
N SER A 715 -0.53 11.46 -35.57
CA SER A 715 0.88 11.12 -35.83
C SER A 715 1.26 11.10 -37.31
N HIS A 716 0.32 11.42 -38.21
CA HIS A 716 0.57 11.49 -39.65
C HIS A 716 0.60 12.96 -40.13
N PRO A 717 1.78 13.50 -40.52
CA PRO A 717 1.91 14.93 -40.85
C PRO A 717 1.01 15.41 -42.00
N GLN A 718 0.66 14.53 -42.95
CA GLN A 718 -0.25 14.87 -44.04
C GLN A 718 -1.73 14.96 -43.60
N LEU A 719 -2.12 14.25 -42.55
CA LEU A 719 -3.50 14.24 -42.05
C LEU A 719 -3.73 15.32 -40.99
N SER A 720 -2.69 15.65 -40.24
CA SER A 720 -2.73 16.64 -39.15
C SER A 720 -1.49 17.55 -39.18
N PRO A 721 -1.34 18.43 -40.19
CA PRO A 721 -0.20 19.33 -40.30
C PRO A 721 -0.08 20.32 -39.14
N GLY A 722 -1.22 20.74 -38.56
CA GLY A 722 -1.28 21.55 -37.34
C GLY A 722 -0.96 20.79 -36.04
N GLY A 723 -0.61 19.50 -36.12
CA GLY A 723 -0.44 18.64 -34.96
C GLY A 723 -1.76 18.33 -34.25
N GLY A 724 -1.65 17.77 -33.05
CA GLY A 724 -2.84 17.41 -32.27
C GLY A 724 -2.57 17.16 -30.80
N ALA A 725 -3.65 17.07 -30.03
CA ALA A 725 -3.60 16.77 -28.61
C ALA A 725 -4.70 15.79 -28.20
N ILE A 726 -4.32 14.72 -27.51
CA ILE A 726 -5.26 13.85 -26.80
C ILE A 726 -5.21 14.26 -25.33
N ILE A 727 -6.31 14.82 -24.84
CA ILE A 727 -6.50 15.09 -23.42
C ILE A 727 -7.06 13.82 -22.79
N TYR A 728 -6.22 13.15 -22.03
CA TYR A 728 -6.51 11.88 -21.39
C TYR A 728 -6.90 12.12 -19.93
N LEU A 729 -8.19 12.06 -19.66
CA LEU A 729 -8.77 12.31 -18.35
C LEU A 729 -8.95 11.01 -17.57
N ARG A 730 -8.47 10.96 -16.32
CA ARG A 730 -8.61 9.81 -15.42
C ARG A 730 -10.01 9.65 -14.83
N GLN A 731 -10.98 9.46 -15.71
CA GLN A 731 -12.42 9.37 -15.45
C GLN A 731 -12.97 8.00 -15.89
N GLU A 732 -12.39 6.94 -15.34
CA GLU A 732 -12.80 5.55 -15.61
C GLU A 732 -14.30 5.31 -15.37
N GLY A 733 -14.91 4.48 -16.21
CA GLY A 733 -16.31 4.07 -16.06
C GLY A 733 -17.33 5.19 -16.31
N ARG A 734 -16.99 6.25 -17.05
CA ARG A 734 -17.76 7.51 -17.10
C ARG A 734 -17.74 8.28 -15.77
N GLY A 735 -16.64 8.19 -15.03
CA GLY A 735 -16.41 8.94 -13.79
C GLY A 735 -16.73 8.18 -12.50
N ILE A 736 -17.33 6.98 -12.58
CA ILE A 736 -17.69 6.15 -11.42
C ILE A 736 -16.52 5.28 -10.91
N GLY A 737 -15.44 5.14 -11.70
CA GLY A 737 -14.28 4.32 -11.35
C GLY A 737 -14.35 2.88 -11.88
N LEU A 738 -13.22 2.15 -11.80
CA LEU A 738 -13.06 0.82 -12.39
C LEU A 738 -13.95 -0.23 -11.71
N GLY A 739 -13.99 -0.26 -10.36
CA GLY A 739 -14.79 -1.25 -9.62
C GLY A 739 -16.28 -1.17 -9.97
N GLU A 740 -16.85 0.03 -9.97
CA GLU A 740 -18.26 0.26 -10.32
C GLU A 740 -18.54 -0.03 -11.80
N LYS A 741 -17.58 0.23 -12.69
CA LYS A 741 -17.67 -0.18 -14.10
C LYS A 741 -17.74 -1.70 -14.25
N LEU A 742 -16.95 -2.46 -13.50
CA LEU A 742 -16.99 -3.93 -13.53
C LEU A 742 -18.32 -4.47 -12.96
N LYS A 743 -18.87 -3.85 -11.91
CA LYS A 743 -20.24 -4.16 -11.46
C LYS A 743 -21.28 -3.87 -12.55
N ALA A 744 -21.14 -2.75 -13.28
CA ALA A 744 -22.02 -2.44 -14.40
C ALA A 744 -21.87 -3.42 -15.57
N TYR A 745 -20.70 -4.02 -15.75
CA TYR A 745 -20.47 -5.11 -16.70
C TYR A 745 -21.22 -6.38 -16.30
N ASN A 746 -21.16 -6.76 -15.02
CA ASN A 746 -21.91 -7.91 -14.52
C ASN A 746 -23.43 -7.73 -14.72
N LEU A 747 -23.94 -6.51 -14.48
CA LEU A 747 -25.35 -6.20 -14.77
C LEU A 747 -25.68 -6.24 -16.26
N GLN A 748 -24.73 -5.90 -17.13
CA GLN A 748 -24.90 -6.02 -18.58
C GLN A 748 -24.99 -7.48 -19.03
N ASP A 749 -24.23 -8.37 -18.38
CA ASP A 749 -24.29 -9.82 -18.62
C ASP A 749 -25.62 -10.42 -18.14
N LEU A 750 -26.22 -9.82 -17.12
CA LEU A 750 -27.59 -10.11 -16.69
C LEU A 750 -28.66 -9.50 -17.62
N GLY A 751 -28.28 -8.95 -18.77
CA GLY A 751 -29.18 -8.51 -19.84
C GLY A 751 -29.40 -7.00 -19.92
N ASN A 752 -29.03 -6.24 -18.89
CA ASN A 752 -29.19 -4.78 -18.91
C ASN A 752 -28.28 -4.13 -19.96
N ASP A 753 -28.61 -2.94 -20.44
CA ASP A 753 -27.65 -2.15 -21.21
C ASP A 753 -26.78 -1.25 -20.33
N THR A 754 -25.80 -0.58 -20.92
CA THR A 754 -24.87 0.27 -20.17
C THR A 754 -25.58 1.43 -19.45
N TYR A 755 -26.70 1.94 -19.96
CA TYR A 755 -27.44 3.02 -19.32
C TYR A 755 -28.19 2.50 -18.09
N GLU A 756 -28.93 1.39 -18.27
CA GLU A 756 -29.70 0.74 -17.21
C GLU A 756 -28.82 0.21 -16.08
N ALA A 757 -27.69 -0.42 -16.43
CA ALA A 757 -26.74 -0.93 -15.46
C ALA A 757 -26.20 0.16 -14.51
N ASN A 758 -25.94 1.37 -15.03
CA ASN A 758 -25.51 2.48 -14.19
C ASN A 758 -26.62 2.98 -13.26
N LEU A 759 -27.85 3.09 -13.76
CA LEU A 759 -29.00 3.50 -12.95
C LEU A 759 -29.33 2.48 -11.85
N LEU A 760 -29.21 1.19 -12.12
CA LEU A 760 -29.40 0.12 -11.15
C LEU A 760 -28.39 0.19 -9.99
N LEU A 761 -27.14 0.59 -10.30
CA LEU A 761 -26.11 0.86 -9.31
C LEU A 761 -26.25 2.23 -8.62
N ARG A 762 -27.33 2.96 -8.89
CA ARG A 762 -27.62 4.32 -8.38
C ARG A 762 -26.56 5.36 -8.79
N HIS A 763 -25.86 5.11 -9.90
CA HIS A 763 -24.97 6.08 -10.53
C HIS A 763 -25.72 6.88 -11.58
N PRO A 764 -25.32 8.14 -11.85
CA PRO A 764 -25.82 8.85 -13.02
C PRO A 764 -25.38 8.12 -14.30
N ALA A 765 -26.17 8.24 -15.38
CA ALA A 765 -25.86 7.60 -16.65
C ALA A 765 -24.52 8.07 -17.26
N ASP A 766 -24.10 9.30 -16.94
CA ASP A 766 -22.78 9.84 -17.24
C ASP A 766 -22.37 10.83 -16.13
N ALA A 767 -21.33 10.50 -15.36
CA ALA A 767 -20.83 11.36 -14.27
C ALA A 767 -19.68 12.28 -14.72
N ARG A 768 -19.34 12.27 -16.02
CA ARG A 768 -18.14 12.97 -16.50
C ARG A 768 -18.35 14.48 -16.57
N SER A 769 -17.29 15.20 -16.21
CA SER A 769 -17.16 16.64 -16.43
C SER A 769 -15.97 16.92 -17.35
N TYR A 770 -16.18 17.82 -18.31
CA TYR A 770 -15.17 18.19 -19.31
C TYR A 770 -14.51 19.55 -19.05
N GLY A 771 -14.89 20.27 -17.99
CA GLY A 771 -14.28 21.57 -17.67
C GLY A 771 -12.77 21.48 -17.42
N LEU A 772 -12.29 20.36 -16.87
CA LEU A 772 -10.86 20.11 -16.71
C LEU A 772 -10.14 19.98 -18.06
N ALA A 773 -10.77 19.35 -19.05
CA ALA A 773 -10.23 19.28 -20.40
C ALA A 773 -10.17 20.66 -21.06
N THR A 774 -11.20 21.49 -20.89
CA THR A 774 -11.20 22.88 -21.38
C THR A 774 -10.05 23.68 -20.76
N ALA A 775 -9.84 23.56 -19.45
CA ALA A 775 -8.72 24.22 -18.76
C ALA A 775 -7.35 23.74 -19.26
N MET A 776 -7.16 22.43 -19.49
CA MET A 776 -5.92 21.89 -20.06
C MET A 776 -5.69 22.37 -21.50
N LEU A 777 -6.74 22.48 -22.32
CA LEU A 777 -6.63 23.03 -23.68
C LEU A 777 -6.24 24.51 -23.68
N MET A 778 -6.80 25.30 -22.77
CA MET A 778 -6.41 26.69 -22.56
C MET A 778 -4.92 26.80 -22.21
N ASP A 779 -4.43 25.97 -21.28
CA ASP A 779 -3.02 25.96 -20.90
C ASP A 779 -2.10 25.53 -22.05
N LEU A 780 -2.52 24.59 -22.90
CA LEU A 780 -1.81 24.19 -24.12
C LEU A 780 -1.82 25.24 -25.25
N GLY A 781 -2.47 26.40 -25.03
CA GLY A 781 -2.60 27.45 -26.04
C GLY A 781 -3.58 27.10 -27.17
N LEU A 782 -4.49 26.14 -26.94
CA LEU A 782 -5.54 25.73 -27.88
C LEU A 782 -6.90 26.40 -27.59
N GLY A 783 -6.93 27.35 -26.66
CA GLY A 783 -8.08 28.22 -26.40
C GLY A 783 -8.17 29.43 -27.33
N GLY A 784 -9.29 30.14 -27.22
CA GLY A 784 -9.58 31.36 -27.98
C GLY A 784 -10.08 31.11 -29.41
N GLU A 785 -10.11 32.18 -30.20
CA GLU A 785 -10.83 32.25 -31.49
C GLU A 785 -10.25 31.37 -32.62
N ARG A 786 -8.98 30.94 -32.51
CA ARG A 786 -8.33 30.06 -33.51
C ARG A 786 -9.11 28.76 -33.70
N GLY A 787 -9.62 28.23 -32.59
CA GLY A 787 -10.43 27.03 -32.54
C GLY A 787 -9.69 25.73 -32.87
N ILE A 788 -10.41 24.62 -32.71
CA ILE A 788 -9.89 23.25 -32.83
C ILE A 788 -10.79 22.38 -33.73
N ARG A 789 -10.23 21.28 -34.22
CA ARG A 789 -11.01 20.18 -34.82
C ARG A 789 -11.19 19.08 -33.78
N LEU A 790 -12.42 18.79 -33.37
CA LEU A 790 -12.70 17.88 -32.25
C LEU A 790 -13.13 16.49 -32.76
N LEU A 791 -12.38 15.46 -32.36
CA LEU A 791 -12.71 14.04 -32.58
C LEU A 791 -13.75 13.58 -31.55
N THR A 792 -15.02 13.54 -31.97
CA THR A 792 -16.13 13.08 -31.12
C THR A 792 -17.36 12.69 -31.96
N ASN A 793 -18.15 11.76 -31.43
CA ASN A 793 -19.51 11.52 -31.91
C ASN A 793 -20.60 11.99 -30.95
N ASN A 794 -20.20 12.42 -29.75
CA ASN A 794 -21.11 12.93 -28.75
C ASN A 794 -21.32 14.45 -29.00
N PRO A 795 -22.56 14.89 -29.33
CA PRO A 795 -22.88 16.31 -29.53
C PRO A 795 -22.77 17.13 -28.24
N GLU A 796 -23.14 16.59 -27.09
CA GLU A 796 -23.00 17.26 -25.80
C GLU A 796 -21.54 17.53 -25.46
N LYS A 797 -20.65 16.58 -25.80
CA LYS A 797 -19.20 16.75 -25.62
C LYS A 797 -18.66 17.94 -26.42
N VAL A 798 -19.24 18.25 -27.59
CA VAL A 798 -18.83 19.42 -28.38
C VAL A 798 -19.06 20.69 -27.57
N ARG A 799 -20.27 20.88 -27.02
CA ARG A 799 -20.59 22.05 -26.19
C ARG A 799 -19.85 22.06 -24.85
N ALA A 800 -19.72 20.91 -24.21
CA ALA A 800 -19.07 20.81 -22.91
C ALA A 800 -17.59 21.20 -22.97
N VAL A 801 -16.93 20.94 -24.11
CA VAL A 801 -15.53 21.33 -24.33
C VAL A 801 -15.38 22.82 -24.61
N GLU A 802 -16.37 23.46 -25.25
CA GLU A 802 -16.31 24.91 -25.50
C GLU A 802 -16.25 25.71 -24.19
N GLY A 803 -16.84 25.19 -23.11
CA GLY A 803 -16.82 25.80 -21.79
C GLY A 803 -17.92 26.86 -21.58
N PRO A 804 -18.11 27.34 -20.34
CA PRO A 804 -19.20 28.27 -19.99
C PRO A 804 -19.08 29.63 -20.68
N CYS A 805 -17.86 30.09 -20.98
CA CYS A 805 -17.61 31.36 -21.67
C CYS A 805 -17.07 31.18 -23.09
N ARG A 806 -17.22 29.98 -23.66
CA ARG A 806 -16.69 29.60 -24.98
C ARG A 806 -15.17 29.80 -25.08
N GLU A 807 -14.47 29.41 -24.02
CA GLU A 807 -13.02 29.50 -23.87
C GLU A 807 -12.27 28.71 -24.97
N VAL A 808 -12.89 27.65 -25.49
CA VAL A 808 -12.42 26.87 -26.64
C VAL A 808 -13.48 26.91 -27.73
N VAL A 809 -13.09 27.14 -28.99
CA VAL A 809 -14.02 27.13 -30.13
C VAL A 809 -13.87 25.85 -30.93
N VAL A 810 -14.94 25.06 -31.08
CA VAL A 810 -14.91 23.86 -31.94
C VAL A 810 -15.36 24.25 -33.35
N ARG A 811 -14.42 24.34 -34.30
CA ARG A 811 -14.70 24.76 -35.69
C ARG A 811 -15.22 23.61 -36.54
N GLU A 812 -14.64 22.42 -36.35
CA GLU A 812 -15.05 21.22 -37.07
C GLU A 812 -15.15 20.05 -36.11
N ARG A 813 -16.19 19.23 -36.30
CA ARG A 813 -16.28 17.91 -35.72
C ARG A 813 -15.70 16.91 -36.71
N VAL A 814 -14.84 16.03 -36.22
CA VAL A 814 -14.33 14.89 -36.97
C VAL A 814 -14.96 13.62 -36.40
N ALA A 815 -15.69 12.88 -37.25
CA ALA A 815 -16.44 11.70 -36.81
C ALA A 815 -15.51 10.50 -36.54
N MET A 816 -15.79 9.80 -35.44
CA MET A 816 -15.07 8.59 -35.03
C MET A 816 -15.90 7.35 -35.37
N VAL A 817 -15.96 6.97 -36.64
CA VAL A 817 -16.70 5.78 -37.06
C VAL A 817 -15.87 4.52 -36.77
N PRO A 818 -16.44 3.48 -36.11
CA PRO A 818 -15.75 2.22 -35.86
C PRO A 818 -15.14 1.62 -37.13
N LEU A 819 -13.95 1.03 -37.02
CA LEU A 819 -13.24 0.44 -38.16
C LEU A 819 -14.04 -0.72 -38.78
N ALA A 820 -14.74 -1.50 -37.95
CA ALA A 820 -15.62 -2.57 -38.39
C ALA A 820 -16.72 -2.06 -39.32
N TRP A 821 -17.27 -0.86 -39.07
CA TRP A 821 -18.30 -0.27 -39.92
C TRP A 821 -17.71 0.30 -41.22
N LYS A 822 -16.53 0.93 -41.15
CA LYS A 822 -15.85 1.49 -42.34
C LYS A 822 -15.40 0.43 -43.34
N THR A 823 -15.01 -0.75 -42.84
CA THR A 823 -14.38 -1.80 -43.66
C THR A 823 -15.32 -2.94 -44.01
N GLY A 824 -16.60 -2.85 -43.62
CA GLY A 824 -17.56 -3.94 -43.77
C GLY A 824 -17.18 -5.18 -42.95
N GLY A 825 -16.54 -4.99 -41.80
CA GLY A 825 -16.13 -6.03 -40.86
C GLY A 825 -14.81 -6.74 -41.20
N ARG A 826 -13.98 -6.18 -42.11
CA ARG A 826 -12.66 -6.75 -42.44
C ARG A 826 -11.58 -6.40 -41.42
N GLU A 827 -11.70 -5.24 -40.78
CA GLU A 827 -10.78 -4.72 -39.77
C GLU A 827 -11.59 -4.15 -38.59
N GLY A 828 -11.00 -4.09 -37.39
CA GLY A 828 -11.66 -3.56 -36.18
C GLY A 828 -12.36 -4.62 -35.33
N VAL A 829 -12.84 -4.22 -34.16
CA VAL A 829 -13.48 -5.12 -33.21
C VAL A 829 -14.92 -5.44 -33.63
N ARG A 830 -15.25 -6.72 -33.81
CA ARG A 830 -16.61 -7.20 -34.08
C ARG A 830 -17.07 -8.12 -32.96
N SER A 831 -18.07 -7.69 -32.21
CA SER A 831 -18.74 -8.50 -31.20
C SER A 831 -20.17 -8.01 -30.99
N GLU A 832 -21.02 -8.88 -30.43
CA GLU A 832 -22.40 -8.51 -30.09
C GLU A 832 -22.42 -7.42 -29.01
N GLU A 833 -21.47 -7.45 -28.08
CA GLU A 833 -21.37 -6.52 -26.97
C GLU A 833 -20.98 -5.10 -27.44
N VAL A 834 -20.04 -4.96 -28.39
CA VAL A 834 -19.71 -3.64 -28.98
C VAL A 834 -20.92 -3.09 -29.74
N GLU A 835 -21.63 -3.92 -30.50
CA GLU A 835 -22.81 -3.45 -31.26
C GLU A 835 -23.96 -3.01 -30.33
N LYS A 836 -24.24 -3.76 -29.25
CA LYS A 836 -25.21 -3.36 -28.21
C LYS A 836 -24.79 -2.07 -27.51
N TYR A 837 -23.49 -1.88 -27.29
CA TYR A 837 -22.97 -0.64 -26.71
C TYR A 837 -23.09 0.56 -27.66
N LEU A 838 -22.82 0.36 -28.96
CA LEU A 838 -22.96 1.40 -29.98
C LEU A 838 -24.42 1.76 -30.24
N SER A 839 -25.35 0.80 -30.25
CA SER A 839 -26.78 1.07 -30.34
C SER A 839 -27.26 1.89 -29.14
N THR A 840 -26.85 1.54 -27.92
CA THR A 840 -27.13 2.31 -26.70
C THR A 840 -26.64 3.77 -26.84
N LYS A 841 -25.44 3.98 -27.40
CA LYS A 841 -24.89 5.32 -27.66
C LYS A 841 -25.75 6.13 -28.63
N ILE A 842 -26.28 5.51 -29.68
CA ILE A 842 -27.10 6.17 -30.70
C ILE A 842 -28.50 6.45 -30.14
N GLU A 843 -29.14 5.43 -29.58
CA GLU A 843 -30.55 5.48 -29.18
C GLU A 843 -30.75 6.26 -27.89
N LYS A 844 -29.96 5.97 -26.85
CA LYS A 844 -30.12 6.55 -25.51
C LYS A 844 -29.27 7.81 -25.32
N PHE A 845 -28.01 7.81 -25.78
CA PHE A 845 -27.10 8.98 -25.64
C PHE A 845 -27.07 9.91 -26.85
N LYS A 846 -27.89 9.66 -27.89
CA LYS A 846 -28.03 10.51 -29.08
C LYS A 846 -26.71 10.82 -29.79
N HIS A 847 -25.77 9.87 -29.79
CA HIS A 847 -24.53 10.01 -30.53
C HIS A 847 -24.81 10.09 -32.03
N MET A 848 -24.11 10.99 -32.73
CA MET A 848 -24.22 11.21 -34.17
C MET A 848 -23.41 10.16 -34.95
N LEU A 849 -23.79 8.89 -34.79
CA LEU A 849 -23.23 7.73 -35.48
C LEU A 849 -24.31 7.08 -36.33
N SER A 850 -23.96 6.70 -37.56
CA SER A 850 -24.81 5.89 -38.43
C SER A 850 -23.96 4.77 -39.02
N GLN A 851 -24.54 3.57 -39.13
CA GLN A 851 -23.94 2.49 -39.92
C GLN A 851 -23.90 2.96 -41.38
N GLN A 852 -22.72 2.89 -42.01
CA GLN A 852 -22.50 3.37 -43.39
C GLN A 852 -22.74 2.27 -44.42
#